data_AF-A0A7J4IF11-F1
#
_entry.id   AF-A0A7J4IF11-F1
#
_cell.length_a   1.000
_cell.length_b   1.000
_cell.length_c   1.000
_cell.angle_alpha   90.00
_cell.angle_beta   90.00
_cell.angle_gamma   90.00
#
_symmetry.space_group_name_H-M   'P 1'
#
loop_
_entity.id
_entity.type
_entity.pdbx_description
1 polymer ?
#
loop_
_entity_poly.entity_id
_entity_poly.type
_entity_poly.pdbx_seq_one_letter_code
_entity_poly.pdbx_strand_id
1 'polypeptide(L)'
;MQFVPPAAALSGAQGKVSTDLLALVDDRFLLPNQSRGNVVAALARSGHYAKAGQRYRAVDTPSVDLVEVYVRTDPGTGAAALRPFVDRVSDEDASAGLVAAWVAPGRILDLARIPSVREVRQVLQPRFRTGSVTSAGDVLLRAADLRNATGLSGAGIKVGVISDGVDHRSSAQATGDLPPDYAGLTVLSNDVGGDEGTAMLEIVHDIAPNASLVFHDCGWNVLEFNRAIDALADAGCRVIVDDIGWIDEPFFEDGVVAAHAAEVVNSRGVVYVSAAGNDAGLHYQGLFLDDGQGWHDFSSGTNPARKRLYVDLPPGDSVTAVLQWSEPFGQAASNYDLALYNTADRSVPLAAGSRVQNGDDDPIEVLSWVNAGTSAVQAEVDVSKPPAAQARTLELFVYPRGGASLLPENTVPADSVYGHPAANGVVAVAAIDATDSTGGRIEPYSSRGPVTMIAPLATTRQKPDCSGVDGVRVTGAGSFPTGFWGTSAAAPHAAALAALIWSGRQDASGAQVRSALLATADDLGAAGADTVFGAGRLNATGMYALFSPAARQPAPLPGRIEAEDYDTGGEGVAYHDNETENLGGVYRPAEGVDIEPLLGSQGYGVGWIRPDEWLRYTVDVSATGAYALRVRGASSWGRPSLSLFIDGVPAATVPIAGKGSYDIFDLTNATVNLTAGEHQLRLALSGYFNLDYIEFEAPHAILRVPGAAADPRDLDGDGRYEDVNGNGRRDFADVVIYFNQMTWIAANEQVGGFDYNANERCDFADVTTLFTAL
;
A
#
# COMPACT_ATOMS: atom_id res chain seq x y z
N MET A 1 21.83 2.99 49.88
CA MET A 1 21.11 1.97 50.67
C MET A 1 20.35 1.11 49.67
N GLN A 2 20.49 -0.22 49.68
CA GLN A 2 19.80 -1.05 48.67
C GLN A 2 18.29 -0.98 48.89
N PHE A 3 17.57 -0.54 47.86
CA PHE A 3 16.10 -0.48 47.81
C PHE A 3 15.56 -1.03 46.47
N VAL A 4 16.16 -2.12 46.00
CA VAL A 4 15.31 -3.23 45.56
C VAL A 4 14.72 -3.81 46.85
N PRO A 5 13.42 -4.12 46.95
CA PRO A 5 12.94 -4.98 48.02
C PRO A 5 13.78 -6.28 48.02
N PRO A 6 14.16 -6.85 49.19
CA PRO A 6 14.76 -8.18 49.18
C PRO A 6 13.81 -9.13 48.46
N ALA A 7 14.33 -9.98 47.57
CA ALA A 7 13.55 -10.75 46.61
C ALA A 7 12.59 -11.76 47.27
N ALA A 8 11.47 -11.24 47.78
CA ALA A 8 10.26 -11.97 48.03
C ALA A 8 9.72 -12.33 46.64
N ALA A 9 10.10 -13.52 46.17
CA ALA A 9 9.70 -14.05 44.87
C ALA A 9 8.22 -13.77 44.64
N LEU A 10 7.91 -13.06 43.55
CA LEU A 10 6.53 -12.76 43.18
C LEU A 10 5.75 -14.07 43.16
N SER A 11 4.54 -14.06 43.72
CA SER A 11 3.67 -15.23 43.52
C SER A 11 3.43 -15.39 42.01
N GLY A 12 3.24 -16.63 41.53
CA GLY A 12 3.11 -16.89 40.08
C GLY A 12 1.90 -16.23 39.38
N ALA A 13 1.06 -15.50 40.13
CA ALA A 13 0.04 -14.60 39.61
C ALA A 13 0.48 -13.12 39.59
N GLN A 14 1.39 -12.70 40.47
CA GLN A 14 1.94 -11.33 40.47
C GLN A 14 2.98 -11.11 39.36
N GLY A 15 3.74 -12.13 38.97
CA GLY A 15 4.67 -12.00 37.82
C GLY A 15 3.95 -11.71 36.49
N LYS A 16 2.70 -12.16 36.36
CA LYS A 16 1.85 -12.04 35.16
C LYS A 16 1.10 -10.71 35.04
N VAL A 17 1.29 -9.76 35.96
CA VAL A 17 0.50 -8.52 36.04
C VAL A 17 1.42 -7.31 35.91
N SER A 18 1.04 -6.35 35.06
CA SER A 18 1.81 -5.12 34.87
C SER A 18 1.87 -4.25 36.14
N THR A 19 2.92 -3.45 36.31
CA THR A 19 3.21 -2.77 37.58
C THR A 19 2.23 -1.67 37.94
N ASP A 20 1.65 -1.00 36.94
CA ASP A 20 0.56 -0.04 37.10
C ASP A 20 -0.70 -0.71 37.71
N LEU A 21 -1.01 -1.93 37.29
CA LEU A 21 -2.11 -2.73 37.83
C LEU A 21 -1.76 -3.29 39.22
N LEU A 22 -0.50 -3.71 39.46
CA LEU A 22 -0.04 -4.11 40.80
C LEU A 22 -0.15 -2.96 41.80
N ALA A 23 0.15 -1.73 41.40
CA ALA A 23 0.00 -0.53 42.22
C ALA A 23 -1.47 -0.23 42.61
N LEU A 24 -2.46 -0.75 41.86
CA LEU A 24 -3.87 -0.69 42.26
C LEU A 24 -4.19 -1.65 43.43
N VAL A 25 -3.49 -2.78 43.57
CA VAL A 25 -3.86 -3.86 44.49
C VAL A 25 -2.94 -4.05 45.69
N ASP A 26 -1.68 -3.62 45.60
CA ASP A 26 -0.67 -3.86 46.64
C ASP A 26 0.23 -2.61 46.80
N ASP A 27 0.17 -1.98 47.99
CA ASP A 27 0.88 -0.73 48.28
C ASP A 27 2.41 -0.84 48.16
N ARG A 28 2.97 -2.05 48.11
CA ARG A 28 4.41 -2.28 47.93
C ARG A 28 4.91 -1.97 46.51
N PHE A 29 4.01 -1.83 45.55
CA PHE A 29 4.30 -1.44 44.17
C PHE A 29 4.02 0.05 43.90
N LEU A 30 3.59 0.80 44.92
CA LEU A 30 3.55 2.27 44.85
C LEU A 30 4.95 2.84 45.07
N LEU A 31 5.39 3.72 44.17
CA LEU A 31 6.66 4.42 44.31
C LEU A 31 6.61 5.48 45.42
N PRO A 32 7.74 5.85 46.06
CA PRO A 32 7.73 6.74 47.24
C PRO A 32 7.10 8.13 47.06
N ASN A 33 6.94 8.61 45.82
CA ASN A 33 6.27 9.88 45.47
C ASN A 33 4.91 9.68 44.77
N GLN A 34 4.37 8.46 44.78
CA GLN A 34 3.16 8.04 44.07
C GLN A 34 2.08 7.61 45.07
N SER A 35 0.82 7.92 44.77
CA SER A 35 -0.33 7.41 45.53
C SER A 35 -1.23 6.57 44.63
N ARG A 36 -1.97 5.60 45.19
CA ARG A 36 -3.03 4.88 44.45
C ARG A 36 -4.02 5.85 43.80
N GLY A 37 -4.30 6.99 44.44
CA GLY A 37 -5.13 8.05 43.87
C GLY A 37 -4.53 8.70 42.61
N ASN A 38 -3.20 8.80 42.52
CA ASN A 38 -2.52 9.33 41.34
C ASN A 38 -2.59 8.32 40.17
N VAL A 39 -2.43 7.02 40.46
CA VAL A 39 -2.55 5.94 39.47
C VAL A 39 -3.99 5.88 38.93
N VAL A 40 -4.99 5.82 39.81
CA VAL A 40 -6.42 5.87 39.44
C VAL A 40 -6.74 7.13 38.64
N ALA A 41 -6.19 8.29 39.00
CA ALA A 41 -6.40 9.53 38.25
C ALA A 41 -5.73 9.54 36.87
N ALA A 42 -4.66 8.75 36.64
CA ALA A 42 -4.09 8.55 35.32
C ALA A 42 -5.01 7.67 34.46
N LEU A 43 -5.41 6.50 34.97
CA LEU A 43 -6.31 5.56 34.29
C LEU A 43 -7.69 6.17 33.96
N ALA A 44 -8.22 7.01 34.86
CA ALA A 44 -9.49 7.71 34.66
C ALA A 44 -9.40 8.86 33.64
N ARG A 45 -8.19 9.36 33.33
CA ARG A 45 -7.94 10.30 32.22
C ARG A 45 -7.71 9.59 30.89
N SER A 46 -7.13 8.39 30.91
CA SER A 46 -6.94 7.57 29.70
C SER A 46 -8.17 6.75 29.29
N GLY A 47 -9.28 6.85 30.00
CA GLY A 47 -10.52 6.15 29.63
C GLY A 47 -10.65 4.72 30.18
N HIS A 48 -9.69 4.23 30.96
CA HIS A 48 -9.62 2.82 31.35
C HIS A 48 -9.91 2.59 32.85
N TYR A 49 -10.56 3.53 33.54
CA TYR A 49 -11.07 3.36 34.91
C TYR A 49 -12.48 3.93 35.07
N ALA A 50 -13.42 3.08 35.45
CA ALA A 50 -14.81 3.43 35.72
C ALA A 50 -15.10 3.32 37.22
N LYS A 51 -15.62 4.40 37.82
CA LYS A 51 -15.81 4.49 39.27
C LYS A 51 -17.22 4.04 39.68
N ALA A 52 -17.32 3.36 40.82
CA ALA A 52 -18.58 2.91 41.41
C ALA A 52 -19.60 4.05 41.49
N GLY A 53 -20.80 3.82 40.94
CA GLY A 53 -21.88 4.81 40.92
C GLY A 53 -21.71 5.97 39.92
N GLN A 54 -20.67 5.97 39.06
CA GLN A 54 -20.49 6.95 37.98
C GLN A 54 -20.62 6.28 36.60
N ARG A 55 -21.50 6.80 35.74
CA ARG A 55 -21.65 6.31 34.35
C ARG A 55 -20.41 6.66 33.53
N TYR A 56 -19.93 5.72 32.70
CA TYR A 56 -18.65 5.86 32.00
C TYR A 56 -18.67 5.12 30.64
N ARG A 57 -18.33 5.82 29.53
CA ARG A 57 -18.48 5.32 28.14
C ARG A 57 -19.83 4.58 27.92
N ALA A 58 -19.84 3.52 27.12
CA ALA A 58 -20.93 2.57 26.92
C ALA A 58 -21.00 1.46 28.00
N VAL A 59 -20.51 1.73 29.22
CA VAL A 59 -20.62 0.82 30.37
C VAL A 59 -21.77 1.29 31.28
N ASP A 60 -22.65 0.35 31.65
CA ASP A 60 -23.66 0.59 32.68
C ASP A 60 -23.00 1.04 33.98
N THR A 61 -23.62 1.97 34.71
CA THR A 61 -23.10 2.54 35.96
C THR A 61 -22.67 1.44 36.93
N PRO A 62 -21.36 1.23 37.17
CA PRO A 62 -20.89 0.02 37.81
C PRO A 62 -21.14 0.07 39.32
N SER A 63 -21.36 -1.10 39.92
CA SER A 63 -21.61 -1.25 41.36
C SER A 63 -20.34 -1.23 42.21
N VAL A 64 -19.17 -1.34 41.55
CA VAL A 64 -17.82 -1.32 42.11
C VAL A 64 -16.91 -0.50 41.19
N ASP A 65 -15.72 -0.14 41.65
CA ASP A 65 -14.68 0.44 40.78
C ASP A 65 -14.15 -0.65 39.84
N LEU A 66 -13.96 -0.32 38.55
CA LEU A 66 -13.48 -1.21 37.50
C LEU A 66 -12.30 -0.59 36.75
N VAL A 67 -11.33 -1.41 36.33
CA VAL A 67 -10.25 -1.05 35.40
C VAL A 67 -10.34 -1.91 34.14
N GLU A 68 -10.00 -1.34 32.98
CA GLU A 68 -9.97 -2.03 31.70
C GLU A 68 -8.58 -2.60 31.42
N VAL A 69 -8.52 -3.91 31.12
CA VAL A 69 -7.27 -4.68 30.97
C VAL A 69 -7.31 -5.54 29.71
N TYR A 70 -6.16 -5.73 29.08
CA TYR A 70 -5.94 -6.86 28.20
C TYR A 70 -5.51 -8.08 29.02
N VAL A 71 -6.03 -9.25 28.66
CA VAL A 71 -5.64 -10.55 29.19
C VAL A 71 -5.10 -11.38 28.03
N ARG A 72 -3.84 -11.82 28.12
CA ARG A 72 -3.29 -12.80 27.17
C ARG A 72 -3.51 -14.20 27.72
N THR A 73 -3.95 -15.09 26.84
CA THR A 73 -4.27 -16.48 27.14
C THR A 73 -3.61 -17.42 26.12
N ASP A 74 -3.56 -18.71 26.45
CA ASP A 74 -3.23 -19.74 25.46
C ASP A 74 -4.17 -19.63 24.23
N PRO A 75 -3.65 -19.55 23.00
CA PRO A 75 -4.46 -19.48 21.78
C PRO A 75 -5.56 -20.55 21.74
N GLY A 76 -6.78 -20.11 21.41
CA GLY A 76 -8.00 -20.92 21.44
C GLY A 76 -8.77 -20.91 22.77
N THR A 77 -8.27 -20.28 23.85
CA THR A 77 -8.94 -20.26 25.16
C THR A 77 -10.26 -19.46 25.16
N GLY A 78 -10.25 -18.26 24.59
CA GLY A 78 -11.38 -17.33 24.55
C GLY A 78 -11.80 -16.75 25.91
N ALA A 79 -12.60 -15.69 25.89
CA ALA A 79 -13.06 -15.02 27.11
C ALA A 79 -14.08 -15.84 27.91
N ALA A 80 -14.65 -16.91 27.33
CA ALA A 80 -15.51 -17.86 28.03
C ALA A 80 -14.88 -18.41 29.32
N ALA A 81 -13.57 -18.65 29.34
CA ALA A 81 -12.83 -19.07 30.52
C ALA A 81 -12.66 -17.95 31.58
N LEU A 82 -12.65 -16.69 31.15
CA LEU A 82 -12.38 -15.51 31.97
C LEU A 82 -13.65 -14.90 32.60
N ARG A 83 -14.83 -15.15 32.00
CA ARG A 83 -16.14 -14.63 32.44
C ARG A 83 -16.48 -14.79 33.95
N PRO A 84 -16.00 -15.80 34.71
CA PRO A 84 -16.19 -15.85 36.16
C PRO A 84 -15.38 -14.80 36.96
N PHE A 85 -14.31 -14.27 36.38
CA PHE A 85 -13.28 -13.46 37.05
C PHE A 85 -13.31 -11.98 36.66
N VAL A 86 -13.83 -11.66 35.48
CA VAL A 86 -14.07 -10.28 35.01
C VAL A 86 -15.50 -9.80 35.34
N ASP A 87 -15.76 -8.51 35.20
CA ASP A 87 -17.08 -7.88 35.39
C ASP A 87 -17.81 -7.72 34.04
N ARG A 88 -17.06 -7.39 32.98
CA ARG A 88 -17.52 -7.34 31.59
C ARG A 88 -16.36 -7.72 30.67
N VAL A 89 -16.65 -8.47 29.62
CA VAL A 89 -15.76 -8.58 28.44
C VAL A 89 -16.08 -7.37 27.56
N SER A 90 -15.08 -6.55 27.23
CA SER A 90 -15.20 -5.56 26.16
C SER A 90 -15.12 -6.28 24.82
N ASP A 91 -14.08 -7.11 24.65
CA ASP A 91 -13.77 -7.74 23.37
C ASP A 91 -12.96 -9.07 23.52
N GLU A 92 -12.98 -9.94 22.51
CA GLU A 92 -12.17 -11.17 22.46
C GLU A 92 -11.73 -11.55 21.03
N ASP A 93 -10.43 -11.79 20.85
CA ASP A 93 -9.90 -12.62 19.78
C ASP A 93 -9.36 -13.92 20.39
N ALA A 94 -10.19 -14.96 20.30
CA ALA A 94 -9.83 -16.29 20.76
C ALA A 94 -8.69 -16.92 19.94
N SER A 95 -8.40 -16.46 18.72
CA SER A 95 -7.35 -17.02 17.85
C SER A 95 -5.96 -16.51 18.22
N ALA A 96 -5.75 -15.19 18.38
CA ALA A 96 -4.54 -14.64 18.98
C ALA A 96 -4.44 -14.85 20.51
N GLY A 97 -5.53 -15.29 21.15
CA GLY A 97 -5.59 -15.53 22.60
C GLY A 97 -5.71 -14.25 23.43
N LEU A 98 -6.18 -13.15 22.84
CA LEU A 98 -6.26 -11.82 23.48
C LEU A 98 -7.71 -11.48 23.86
N VAL A 99 -7.93 -10.97 25.07
CA VAL A 99 -9.24 -10.55 25.56
C VAL A 99 -9.14 -9.17 26.21
N ALA A 100 -9.96 -8.21 25.79
CA ALA A 100 -10.14 -6.92 26.46
C ALA A 100 -11.31 -7.02 27.45
N ALA A 101 -11.11 -6.66 28.72
CA ALA A 101 -12.13 -6.82 29.76
C ALA A 101 -12.05 -5.78 30.88
N TRP A 102 -13.21 -5.46 31.45
CA TRP A 102 -13.32 -4.70 32.69
C TRP A 102 -13.30 -5.63 33.90
N VAL A 103 -12.43 -5.34 34.87
CA VAL A 103 -12.28 -6.12 36.10
C VAL A 103 -12.20 -5.20 37.31
N ALA A 104 -12.90 -5.54 38.38
CA ALA A 104 -12.73 -4.89 39.67
C ALA A 104 -11.30 -5.09 40.18
N PRO A 105 -10.52 -4.04 40.55
CA PRO A 105 -9.09 -4.16 40.83
C PRO A 105 -8.71 -5.30 41.78
N GLY A 106 -9.49 -5.52 42.85
CA GLY A 106 -9.28 -6.61 43.80
C GLY A 106 -9.31 -8.03 43.22
N ARG A 107 -9.80 -8.23 41.98
CA ARG A 107 -9.84 -9.53 41.27
C ARG A 107 -8.71 -9.73 40.25
N ILE A 108 -7.86 -8.74 39.99
CA ILE A 108 -6.74 -8.85 39.01
C ILE A 108 -5.82 -10.02 39.37
N LEU A 109 -5.50 -10.20 40.65
CA LEU A 109 -4.65 -11.31 41.13
C LEU A 109 -5.35 -12.67 41.18
N ASP A 110 -6.66 -12.74 40.93
CA ASP A 110 -7.39 -14.02 40.77
C ASP A 110 -7.53 -14.37 39.28
N LEU A 111 -7.76 -13.37 38.43
CA LEU A 111 -7.68 -13.48 36.97
C LEU A 111 -6.31 -14.02 36.52
N ALA A 112 -5.22 -13.49 37.08
CA ALA A 112 -3.86 -13.95 36.81
C ALA A 112 -3.49 -15.33 37.41
N ARG A 113 -4.37 -15.97 38.19
CA ARG A 113 -4.19 -17.36 38.68
C ARG A 113 -4.71 -18.43 37.73
N ILE A 114 -5.48 -18.04 36.72
CA ILE A 114 -6.05 -18.98 35.74
C ILE A 114 -4.88 -19.64 34.97
N PRO A 115 -4.80 -20.98 34.87
CA PRO A 115 -3.63 -21.65 34.31
C PRO A 115 -3.29 -21.25 32.86
N SER A 116 -4.32 -20.96 32.06
CA SER A 116 -4.19 -20.53 30.66
C SER A 116 -4.01 -19.02 30.48
N VAL A 117 -4.07 -18.21 31.54
CA VAL A 117 -3.71 -16.77 31.47
C VAL A 117 -2.20 -16.66 31.55
N ARG A 118 -1.60 -16.02 30.56
CA ARG A 118 -0.17 -15.68 30.50
C ARG A 118 0.08 -14.30 31.09
N GLU A 119 -0.81 -13.33 30.79
CA GLU A 119 -0.62 -11.92 31.13
C GLU A 119 -1.94 -11.22 31.48
N VAL A 120 -1.86 -10.22 32.35
CA VAL A 120 -2.87 -9.16 32.52
C VAL A 120 -2.15 -7.81 32.52
N ARG A 121 -2.42 -6.95 31.52
CA ARG A 121 -1.85 -5.60 31.43
C ARG A 121 -2.91 -4.54 31.14
N GLN A 122 -2.58 -3.27 31.38
CA GLN A 122 -3.43 -2.13 31.02
C GLN A 122 -3.77 -2.14 29.52
N VAL A 123 -4.98 -1.69 29.15
CA VAL A 123 -5.23 -1.18 27.79
C VAL A 123 -4.56 0.19 27.65
N LEU A 124 -3.86 0.43 26.54
CA LEU A 124 -3.26 1.73 26.22
C LEU A 124 -4.11 2.46 25.16
N GLN A 125 -4.11 3.79 25.21
CA GLN A 125 -4.82 4.62 24.22
C GLN A 125 -4.03 4.71 22.90
N PRO A 126 -4.73 4.81 21.76
CA PRO A 126 -4.11 5.20 20.50
C PRO A 126 -3.55 6.64 20.55
N ARG A 127 -2.74 7.00 19.55
CA ARG A 127 -2.28 8.38 19.32
C ARG A 127 -2.90 9.00 18.06
N PHE A 128 -3.25 10.28 18.21
CA PHE A 128 -3.84 11.23 17.26
C PHE A 128 -2.77 12.29 16.88
N ARG A 129 -2.83 12.93 15.70
CA ARG A 129 -1.60 13.40 14.99
C ARG A 129 -1.84 14.64 14.07
N THR A 130 -2.12 15.84 14.65
CA THR A 130 -2.79 17.03 14.03
C THR A 130 -2.01 18.40 13.89
N GLY A 131 -2.47 19.37 13.04
CA GLY A 131 -2.16 20.85 13.07
C GLY A 131 -2.29 21.65 11.71
N SER A 132 -2.42 23.00 11.56
CA SER A 132 -2.84 23.72 10.29
C SER A 132 -1.93 23.62 8.99
N VAL A 133 -2.06 24.19 7.75
CA VAL A 133 -2.72 25.32 6.98
C VAL A 133 -2.90 24.94 5.46
N THR A 134 -3.32 25.77 4.49
CA THR A 134 -4.04 25.36 3.21
C THR A 134 -3.44 24.51 2.04
N SER A 135 -4.20 23.45 1.69
CA SER A 135 -4.44 22.72 0.40
C SER A 135 -3.34 22.54 -0.67
N ALA A 136 -2.06 22.62 -0.34
CA ALA A 136 -0.98 22.49 -1.34
C ALA A 136 -0.92 21.09 -2.01
N GLY A 137 -1.40 20.04 -1.34
CA GLY A 137 -1.29 18.64 -1.81
C GLY A 137 -1.92 18.38 -3.17
N ASP A 138 -3.07 18.98 -3.48
CA ASP A 138 -3.75 18.80 -4.78
C ASP A 138 -2.90 19.31 -5.98
N VAL A 139 -2.01 20.28 -5.73
CA VAL A 139 -1.05 20.83 -6.69
C VAL A 139 0.28 20.06 -6.65
N LEU A 140 0.85 19.85 -5.46
CA LEU A 140 2.14 19.16 -5.28
C LEU A 140 2.11 17.70 -5.78
N LEU A 141 0.97 17.03 -5.64
CA LEU A 141 0.73 15.67 -6.13
C LEU A 141 0.12 15.65 -7.55
N ARG A 142 -0.08 16.82 -8.17
CA ARG A 142 -0.61 17.01 -9.54
C ARG A 142 -2.02 16.45 -9.77
N ALA A 143 -2.80 16.30 -8.71
CA ALA A 143 -4.15 15.75 -8.77
C ALA A 143 -5.14 16.73 -9.45
N ALA A 144 -4.99 18.04 -9.22
CA ALA A 144 -5.72 19.08 -9.94
C ALA A 144 -5.54 18.96 -11.46
N ASP A 145 -4.30 18.85 -11.92
CA ASP A 145 -3.95 18.74 -13.34
C ASP A 145 -4.55 17.47 -13.95
N LEU A 146 -4.47 16.34 -13.23
CA LEU A 146 -5.09 15.09 -13.65
C LEU A 146 -6.62 15.22 -13.80
N ARG A 147 -7.32 15.75 -12.80
CA ARG A 147 -8.79 15.93 -12.87
C ARG A 147 -9.19 16.83 -14.04
N ASN A 148 -8.47 17.93 -14.24
CA ASN A 148 -8.70 18.86 -15.35
C ASN A 148 -8.43 18.23 -16.73
N ALA A 149 -7.44 17.34 -16.84
CA ALA A 149 -7.07 16.69 -18.10
C ALA A 149 -7.97 15.50 -18.48
N THR A 150 -8.60 14.84 -17.51
CA THR A 150 -9.26 13.52 -17.71
C THR A 150 -10.74 13.47 -17.33
N GLY A 151 -11.22 14.37 -16.48
CA GLY A 151 -12.54 14.26 -15.86
C GLY A 151 -12.67 13.18 -14.79
N LEU A 152 -11.59 12.49 -14.42
CA LEU A 152 -11.58 11.57 -13.28
C LEU A 152 -11.92 12.32 -11.98
N SER A 153 -12.60 11.61 -11.07
CA SER A 153 -13.13 12.25 -9.86
C SER A 153 -13.40 11.29 -8.69
N GLY A 154 -12.97 10.02 -8.76
CA GLY A 154 -13.29 9.03 -7.72
C GLY A 154 -14.63 8.31 -7.91
N ALA A 155 -15.41 8.69 -8.94
CA ALA A 155 -16.74 8.16 -9.20
C ALA A 155 -16.79 6.62 -9.26
N GLY A 156 -17.70 6.02 -8.48
CA GLY A 156 -17.85 4.56 -8.38
C GLY A 156 -16.86 3.86 -7.44
N ILE A 157 -15.91 4.59 -6.85
CA ILE A 157 -15.04 4.07 -5.79
C ILE A 157 -15.58 4.49 -4.42
N LYS A 158 -15.50 3.57 -3.45
CA LYS A 158 -15.72 3.83 -2.03
C LYS A 158 -14.40 3.92 -1.29
N VAL A 159 -14.25 4.95 -0.45
CA VAL A 159 -13.10 5.17 0.42
C VAL A 159 -13.57 5.11 1.87
N GLY A 160 -12.96 4.20 2.64
CA GLY A 160 -13.14 4.10 4.08
C GLY A 160 -12.09 4.94 4.82
N VAL A 161 -12.50 5.67 5.85
CA VAL A 161 -11.62 6.44 6.74
C VAL A 161 -11.84 5.95 8.18
N ILE A 162 -10.74 5.68 8.90
CA ILE A 162 -10.72 5.37 10.33
C ILE A 162 -9.90 6.42 11.09
N SER A 163 -10.50 7.11 12.07
CA SER A 163 -9.82 8.10 12.92
C SER A 163 -10.60 8.34 14.23
N ASP A 164 -10.43 9.48 14.91
CA ASP A 164 -11.08 9.82 16.19
C ASP A 164 -12.62 9.96 16.12
N GLY A 165 -13.13 10.69 15.14
CA GLY A 165 -14.53 11.05 15.03
C GLY A 165 -14.85 12.08 13.95
N VAL A 166 -16.13 12.36 13.82
CA VAL A 166 -16.75 13.26 12.84
C VAL A 166 -17.89 14.07 13.48
N ASP A 167 -17.73 14.47 14.74
CA ASP A 167 -18.77 15.08 15.59
C ASP A 167 -19.37 16.35 14.98
N HIS A 168 -18.53 17.19 14.36
CA HIS A 168 -18.92 18.48 13.81
C HIS A 168 -18.77 18.56 12.28
N ARG A 169 -18.73 17.42 11.57
CA ARG A 169 -18.70 17.32 10.10
C ARG A 169 -19.74 18.17 9.36
N SER A 170 -20.86 18.47 10.01
CA SER A 170 -21.88 19.39 9.49
C SER A 170 -21.34 20.80 9.22
N SER A 171 -20.19 21.16 9.78
CA SER A 171 -19.46 22.40 9.50
C SER A 171 -18.87 22.38 8.08
N ALA A 172 -18.16 21.31 7.72
CA ALA A 172 -17.60 21.10 6.38
C ALA A 172 -18.71 20.86 5.33
N GLN A 173 -19.81 20.20 5.72
CA GLN A 173 -21.00 20.08 4.87
C GLN A 173 -21.71 21.42 4.64
N ALA A 174 -21.54 22.42 5.52
CA ALA A 174 -22.12 23.75 5.36
C ALA A 174 -21.25 24.70 4.52
N THR A 175 -19.94 24.45 4.42
CA THR A 175 -19.03 25.15 3.50
C THR A 175 -18.98 24.49 2.12
N GLY A 176 -19.25 23.19 2.04
CA GLY A 176 -19.16 22.38 0.81
C GLY A 176 -17.90 21.54 0.72
N ASP A 177 -17.06 21.55 1.76
CA ASP A 177 -15.81 20.78 1.86
C ASP A 177 -16.08 19.29 2.21
N LEU A 178 -17.33 18.92 2.55
CA LEU A 178 -17.82 17.54 2.61
C LEU A 178 -19.22 17.36 2.00
N PRO A 179 -19.55 16.18 1.43
CA PRO A 179 -20.88 15.87 0.96
C PRO A 179 -21.83 15.53 2.13
N PRO A 180 -23.16 15.72 1.98
CA PRO A 180 -24.12 15.41 3.04
C PRO A 180 -24.20 13.91 3.37
N ASP A 181 -24.53 13.61 4.63
CA ASP A 181 -24.85 12.25 5.09
C ASP A 181 -25.89 11.59 4.17
N TYR A 182 -25.65 10.34 3.80
CA TYR A 182 -26.43 9.52 2.85
C TYR A 182 -26.51 10.05 1.40
N ALA A 183 -25.84 11.17 1.09
CA ALA A 183 -25.75 11.77 -0.25
C ALA A 183 -24.29 11.88 -0.75
N GLY A 184 -23.36 11.16 -0.12
CA GLY A 184 -21.94 11.06 -0.48
C GLY A 184 -21.07 10.61 0.68
N LEU A 185 -21.48 10.87 1.93
CA LEU A 185 -20.86 10.36 3.14
C LEU A 185 -21.75 9.35 3.87
N THR A 186 -21.18 8.27 4.38
CA THR A 186 -21.84 7.29 5.27
C THR A 186 -21.05 7.14 6.56
N VAL A 187 -21.66 7.38 7.72
CA VAL A 187 -21.03 7.14 9.03
C VAL A 187 -21.51 5.78 9.56
N LEU A 188 -20.58 4.86 9.79
CA LEU A 188 -20.86 3.54 10.38
C LEU A 188 -20.81 3.57 11.90
N SER A 189 -19.82 4.27 12.46
CA SER A 189 -19.63 4.47 13.91
C SER A 189 -19.03 5.85 14.19
N ASN A 190 -19.35 6.41 15.35
CA ASN A 190 -18.80 7.66 15.89
C ASN A 190 -18.97 7.67 17.43
N ASP A 191 -18.44 6.63 18.09
CA ASP A 191 -18.59 6.38 19.53
C ASP A 191 -17.35 6.79 20.36
N VAL A 192 -16.20 7.05 19.71
CA VAL A 192 -15.00 7.65 20.33
C VAL A 192 -15.17 9.17 20.48
N GLY A 193 -15.50 9.86 19.38
CA GLY A 193 -15.75 11.30 19.33
C GLY A 193 -14.49 12.11 19.02
N GLY A 194 -14.66 13.20 18.27
CA GLY A 194 -13.55 13.91 17.64
C GLY A 194 -13.89 14.53 16.27
N ASP A 195 -12.88 15.04 15.58
CA ASP A 195 -13.00 15.69 14.26
C ASP A 195 -11.71 15.61 13.38
N GLU A 196 -10.67 14.87 13.78
CA GLU A 196 -9.54 14.48 12.90
C GLU A 196 -10.06 13.59 11.75
N GLY A 197 -11.06 12.75 12.01
CA GLY A 197 -11.82 12.03 10.98
C GLY A 197 -12.53 12.96 9.99
N THR A 198 -13.13 14.07 10.45
CA THR A 198 -13.68 15.12 9.56
C THR A 198 -12.57 15.67 8.66
N ALA A 199 -11.40 15.98 9.24
CA ALA A 199 -10.25 16.52 8.53
C ALA A 199 -9.68 15.56 7.46
N MET A 200 -9.61 14.26 7.75
CA MET A 200 -9.18 13.24 6.78
C MET A 200 -10.16 13.11 5.61
N LEU A 201 -11.47 13.16 5.90
CA LEU A 201 -12.51 13.07 4.87
C LEU A 201 -12.47 14.27 3.91
N GLU A 202 -12.19 15.49 4.41
CA GLU A 202 -12.06 16.70 3.58
C GLU A 202 -10.92 16.53 2.55
N ILE A 203 -9.76 16.00 2.95
CA ILE A 203 -8.63 15.70 2.03
C ILE A 203 -9.03 14.69 0.95
N VAL A 204 -9.80 13.66 1.30
CA VAL A 204 -10.29 12.68 0.32
C VAL A 204 -11.30 13.32 -0.65
N HIS A 205 -12.15 14.23 -0.17
CA HIS A 205 -13.12 14.92 -1.00
C HIS A 205 -12.47 15.91 -1.98
N ASP A 206 -11.49 16.70 -1.55
CA ASP A 206 -10.73 17.64 -2.40
C ASP A 206 -10.13 16.95 -3.63
N ILE A 207 -9.51 15.79 -3.42
CA ILE A 207 -8.77 15.06 -4.47
C ILE A 207 -9.69 14.12 -5.28
N ALA A 208 -10.70 13.52 -4.65
CA ALA A 208 -11.62 12.56 -5.26
C ALA A 208 -13.11 12.92 -4.97
N PRO A 209 -13.63 14.04 -5.51
CA PRO A 209 -14.90 14.64 -5.06
C PRO A 209 -16.17 13.82 -5.34
N ASN A 210 -16.12 12.84 -6.25
CA ASN A 210 -17.22 11.91 -6.54
C ASN A 210 -16.98 10.51 -5.95
N ALA A 211 -15.94 10.30 -5.15
CA ALA A 211 -15.79 9.10 -4.35
C ALA A 211 -16.90 9.05 -3.28
N SER A 212 -17.42 7.85 -3.01
CA SER A 212 -18.35 7.63 -1.91
C SER A 212 -17.57 7.43 -0.60
N LEU A 213 -17.69 8.37 0.32
CA LEU A 213 -16.96 8.37 1.59
C LEU A 213 -17.69 7.52 2.63
N VAL A 214 -16.93 6.74 3.39
CA VAL A 214 -17.43 5.96 4.52
C VAL A 214 -16.51 6.19 5.73
N PHE A 215 -17.08 6.50 6.90
CA PHE A 215 -16.33 6.73 8.13
C PHE A 215 -16.67 5.69 9.20
N HIS A 216 -15.66 5.31 9.98
CA HIS A 216 -15.79 4.56 11.22
C HIS A 216 -14.79 5.15 12.23
N ASP A 217 -15.15 5.29 13.50
CA ASP A 217 -14.15 5.66 14.52
C ASP A 217 -13.16 4.50 14.79
N CYS A 218 -12.03 4.80 15.44
CA CYS A 218 -10.98 3.83 15.72
C CYS A 218 -11.30 2.81 16.83
N GLY A 219 -12.43 2.94 17.53
CA GLY A 219 -12.72 2.18 18.74
C GLY A 219 -11.76 2.48 19.89
N TRP A 220 -11.89 1.71 20.97
CA TRP A 220 -11.13 1.90 22.22
C TRP A 220 -10.01 0.87 22.43
N ASN A 221 -9.86 -0.10 21.53
CA ASN A 221 -8.84 -1.17 21.57
C ASN A 221 -8.62 -1.80 20.18
N VAL A 222 -7.53 -2.57 20.02
CA VAL A 222 -7.12 -3.19 18.75
C VAL A 222 -8.17 -4.10 18.09
N LEU A 223 -9.08 -4.69 18.87
CA LEU A 223 -10.10 -5.61 18.36
C LEU A 223 -11.34 -4.86 17.84
N GLU A 224 -11.70 -3.74 18.49
CA GLU A 224 -12.67 -2.79 17.94
C GLU A 224 -12.13 -2.13 16.66
N PHE A 225 -10.83 -1.85 16.58
CA PHE A 225 -10.17 -1.34 15.39
C PHE A 225 -10.16 -2.36 14.22
N ASN A 226 -9.86 -3.63 14.47
CA ASN A 226 -9.99 -4.68 13.46
C ASN A 226 -11.42 -4.80 12.92
N ARG A 227 -12.45 -4.60 13.76
CA ARG A 227 -13.84 -4.50 13.30
C ARG A 227 -14.14 -3.25 12.48
N ALA A 228 -13.49 -2.12 12.75
CA ALA A 228 -13.63 -0.92 11.92
C ALA A 228 -13.11 -1.19 10.49
N ILE A 229 -11.98 -1.89 10.36
CA ILE A 229 -11.43 -2.35 9.08
C ILE A 229 -12.43 -3.28 8.35
N ASP A 230 -12.93 -4.31 9.04
CA ASP A 230 -13.92 -5.24 8.47
C ASP A 230 -15.20 -4.54 8.04
N ALA A 231 -15.73 -3.63 8.87
CA ALA A 231 -16.96 -2.90 8.60
C ALA A 231 -16.84 -2.00 7.36
N LEU A 232 -15.68 -1.39 7.12
CA LEU A 232 -15.41 -0.62 5.90
C LEU A 232 -15.23 -1.53 4.68
N ALA A 233 -14.55 -2.66 4.81
CA ALA A 233 -14.41 -3.64 3.74
C ALA A 233 -15.76 -4.24 3.32
N ASP A 234 -16.60 -4.63 4.28
CA ASP A 234 -17.95 -5.17 4.05
C ASP A 234 -18.96 -4.10 3.61
N ALA A 235 -18.73 -2.83 3.96
CA ALA A 235 -19.42 -1.70 3.32
C ALA A 235 -19.01 -1.50 1.85
N GLY A 236 -18.02 -2.24 1.34
CA GLY A 236 -17.57 -2.23 -0.04
C GLY A 236 -16.53 -1.16 -0.37
N CYS A 237 -15.78 -0.67 0.63
CA CYS A 237 -14.65 0.23 0.39
C CYS A 237 -13.53 -0.49 -0.35
N ARG A 238 -13.13 0.02 -1.53
CA ARG A 238 -11.99 -0.50 -2.30
C ARG A 238 -10.67 0.07 -1.77
N VAL A 239 -10.73 1.26 -1.19
CA VAL A 239 -9.62 1.92 -0.49
C VAL A 239 -10.01 2.11 0.98
N ILE A 240 -9.11 1.80 1.90
CA ILE A 240 -9.26 2.07 3.33
C ILE A 240 -8.04 2.87 3.79
N VAL A 241 -8.25 3.90 4.60
CA VAL A 241 -7.18 4.68 5.22
C VAL A 241 -7.43 4.92 6.70
N ASP A 242 -6.37 4.79 7.49
CA ASP A 242 -6.36 5.18 8.90
C ASP A 242 -5.14 6.02 9.24
N ASP A 243 -5.17 6.64 10.42
CA ASP A 243 -4.05 7.42 10.94
C ASP A 243 -3.51 6.98 12.31
N ILE A 244 -4.01 5.85 12.81
CA ILE A 244 -3.94 5.41 14.19
C ILE A 244 -2.61 4.73 14.49
N GLY A 245 -2.10 4.93 15.71
CA GLY A 245 -0.94 4.19 16.25
C GLY A 245 -1.28 3.47 17.55
N TRP A 246 -1.22 2.13 17.53
CA TRP A 246 -1.41 1.27 18.70
C TRP A 246 -0.07 1.04 19.40
N ILE A 247 0.24 1.88 20.40
CA ILE A 247 1.54 1.92 21.10
C ILE A 247 1.89 0.65 21.91
N ASP A 248 1.04 -0.38 21.87
CA ASP A 248 1.19 -1.68 22.52
C ASP A 248 1.18 -2.88 21.54
N GLU A 249 1.20 -2.64 20.22
CA GLU A 249 1.55 -3.65 19.24
C GLU A 249 3.06 -3.99 19.29
N PRO A 250 3.47 -5.19 18.81
CA PRO A 250 4.87 -5.52 18.63
C PRO A 250 5.57 -4.56 17.66
N PHE A 251 6.82 -4.23 17.96
CA PHE A 251 7.69 -3.45 17.08
C PHE A 251 8.52 -4.39 16.17
N PHE A 252 8.98 -5.52 16.72
CA PHE A 252 9.82 -6.51 16.01
C PHE A 252 9.07 -7.64 15.27
N GLU A 253 7.72 -7.69 15.30
CA GLU A 253 6.93 -8.70 14.56
C GLU A 253 5.53 -8.18 14.18
N ASP A 254 4.76 -8.92 13.40
CA ASP A 254 3.40 -8.51 13.02
C ASP A 254 2.43 -8.66 14.21
N GLY A 255 1.89 -7.55 14.69
CA GLY A 255 0.81 -7.52 15.68
C GLY A 255 -0.56 -7.97 15.16
N VAL A 256 -1.56 -7.97 16.04
CA VAL A 256 -2.92 -8.42 15.72
C VAL A 256 -3.65 -7.49 14.74
N VAL A 257 -3.26 -6.23 14.64
CA VAL A 257 -3.76 -5.30 13.63
C VAL A 257 -2.94 -5.44 12.34
N ALA A 258 -1.62 -5.54 12.46
CA ALA A 258 -0.73 -5.74 11.30
C ALA A 258 -1.08 -7.01 10.49
N ALA A 259 -1.32 -8.12 11.18
CA ALA A 259 -1.74 -9.38 10.55
C ALA A 259 -3.14 -9.28 9.90
N HIS A 260 -4.10 -8.66 10.59
CA HIS A 260 -5.48 -8.49 10.10
C HIS A 260 -5.55 -7.55 8.89
N ALA A 261 -4.87 -6.41 8.93
CA ALA A 261 -4.80 -5.48 7.81
C ALA A 261 -4.17 -6.14 6.57
N ALA A 262 -3.12 -6.95 6.76
CA ALA A 262 -2.54 -7.75 5.68
C ALA A 262 -3.50 -8.85 5.17
N GLU A 263 -4.27 -9.53 6.03
CA GLU A 263 -5.30 -10.48 5.60
C GLU A 263 -6.41 -9.79 4.79
N VAL A 264 -6.89 -8.62 5.22
CA VAL A 264 -7.92 -7.86 4.51
C VAL A 264 -7.42 -7.37 3.15
N VAL A 265 -6.18 -6.86 3.05
CA VAL A 265 -5.55 -6.52 1.75
C VAL A 265 -5.53 -7.73 0.80
N ASN A 266 -5.10 -8.89 1.28
CA ASN A 266 -4.93 -10.07 0.43
C ASN A 266 -6.26 -10.78 0.09
N SER A 267 -7.24 -10.79 1.01
CA SER A 267 -8.51 -11.52 0.86
C SER A 267 -9.64 -10.69 0.24
N ARG A 268 -9.63 -9.35 0.43
CA ARG A 268 -10.61 -8.42 -0.16
C ARG A 268 -10.06 -7.67 -1.38
N GLY A 269 -8.74 -7.66 -1.60
CA GLY A 269 -8.11 -6.98 -2.72
C GLY A 269 -8.15 -5.46 -2.63
N VAL A 270 -8.26 -4.92 -1.42
CA VAL A 270 -8.31 -3.47 -1.15
C VAL A 270 -6.93 -2.82 -1.20
N VAL A 271 -6.89 -1.51 -1.46
CA VAL A 271 -5.72 -0.68 -1.14
C VAL A 271 -5.90 -0.18 0.30
N TYR A 272 -5.12 -0.75 1.23
CA TYR A 272 -5.06 -0.28 2.61
C TYR A 272 -3.89 0.71 2.75
N VAL A 273 -4.17 1.87 3.34
CA VAL A 273 -3.23 2.97 3.57
C VAL A 273 -3.19 3.31 5.06
N SER A 274 -2.01 3.63 5.60
CA SER A 274 -1.89 4.06 7.00
C SER A 274 -0.84 5.17 7.17
N ALA A 275 -1.03 6.03 8.16
CA ALA A 275 -0.06 7.04 8.56
C ALA A 275 1.23 6.38 9.08
N ALA A 276 2.38 6.62 8.45
CA ALA A 276 3.63 5.94 8.80
C ALA A 276 4.10 6.23 10.25
N GLY A 277 3.75 7.40 10.79
CA GLY A 277 4.01 7.80 12.17
C GLY A 277 4.57 9.21 12.32
N ASN A 278 4.42 9.78 13.51
CA ASN A 278 4.93 11.11 13.87
C ASN A 278 6.00 10.99 14.98
N ASP A 279 6.66 9.83 15.03
CA ASP A 279 7.31 9.32 16.23
C ASP A 279 8.84 9.22 16.06
N ALA A 280 9.39 9.64 14.91
CA ALA A 280 10.83 9.66 14.61
C ALA A 280 11.66 10.49 15.61
N GLY A 281 11.14 11.64 16.04
CA GLY A 281 11.77 12.48 17.07
C GLY A 281 11.58 11.97 18.50
N LEU A 282 10.86 10.85 18.68
CA LEU A 282 10.47 10.26 19.96
C LEU A 282 11.08 8.86 20.18
N HIS A 283 11.91 8.40 19.24
CA HIS A 283 12.35 7.01 19.11
C HIS A 283 13.82 6.77 19.49
N TYR A 284 14.13 5.53 19.88
CA TYR A 284 15.46 4.96 19.95
C TYR A 284 15.44 3.46 19.63
N GLN A 285 16.28 3.01 18.69
CA GLN A 285 16.67 1.61 18.57
C GLN A 285 18.19 1.44 18.75
N GLY A 286 18.62 0.37 19.43
CA GLY A 286 20.03 0.01 19.54
C GLY A 286 20.31 -1.26 20.35
N LEU A 287 21.45 -1.91 20.11
CA LEU A 287 21.89 -3.06 20.92
C LEU A 287 22.20 -2.62 22.36
N PHE A 288 21.71 -3.36 23.36
CA PHE A 288 22.01 -3.06 24.77
C PHE A 288 23.52 -3.04 25.02
N LEU A 289 24.03 -1.82 25.23
CA LEU A 289 25.39 -1.50 25.66
C LEU A 289 25.37 -1.14 27.15
N ASP A 290 26.09 -1.89 27.98
CA ASP A 290 26.24 -1.62 29.42
C ASP A 290 27.15 -0.42 29.64
N ASP A 291 26.70 0.55 30.44
CA ASP A 291 27.44 1.78 30.73
C ASP A 291 28.59 1.62 31.75
N GLY A 292 28.75 0.42 32.31
CA GLY A 292 29.68 0.06 33.38
C GLY A 292 29.00 -0.05 34.76
N GLN A 293 27.70 0.20 34.85
CA GLN A 293 26.89 0.18 36.07
C GLN A 293 25.64 -0.71 35.95
N GLY A 294 25.49 -1.46 34.85
CA GLY A 294 24.31 -2.31 34.58
C GLY A 294 23.17 -1.61 33.85
N TRP A 295 23.35 -0.33 33.48
CA TRP A 295 22.36 0.47 32.76
C TRP A 295 22.77 0.67 31.29
N HIS A 296 21.80 0.98 30.43
CA HIS A 296 22.04 1.20 29.02
C HIS A 296 22.73 2.55 28.72
N ASP A 297 23.78 2.53 27.91
CA ASP A 297 24.40 3.69 27.29
C ASP A 297 23.77 3.99 25.91
N PHE A 298 22.69 4.76 25.91
CA PHE A 298 21.97 5.19 24.71
C PHE A 298 22.85 6.00 23.74
N SER A 299 23.94 6.61 24.23
CA SER A 299 24.89 7.35 23.38
C SER A 299 25.76 6.44 22.50
N SER A 300 25.56 5.11 22.55
CA SER A 300 26.41 4.11 21.92
C SER A 300 27.89 4.24 22.35
N GLY A 301 28.12 4.71 23.58
CA GLY A 301 29.45 4.98 24.14
C GLY A 301 30.13 6.25 23.61
N THR A 302 29.46 7.05 22.76
CA THR A 302 30.03 8.28 22.18
C THR A 302 30.05 9.46 23.16
N ASN A 303 29.13 9.50 24.13
CA ASN A 303 28.98 10.61 25.07
C ASN A 303 29.01 10.13 26.54
N PRO A 304 30.21 10.01 27.16
CA PRO A 304 30.32 9.56 28.55
C PRO A 304 29.71 10.51 29.60
N ALA A 305 29.22 11.69 29.20
CA ALA A 305 28.58 12.67 30.08
C ALA A 305 27.04 12.75 29.94
N ARG A 306 26.45 12.21 28.86
CA ARG A 306 24.99 12.16 28.62
C ARG A 306 24.62 10.82 27.98
N LYS A 307 24.41 9.81 28.81
CA LYS A 307 24.20 8.40 28.40
C LYS A 307 22.74 7.96 28.29
N ARG A 308 21.78 8.83 28.60
CA ARG A 308 20.34 8.50 28.68
C ARG A 308 19.51 9.27 27.66
N LEU A 309 18.25 8.89 27.50
CA LEU A 309 17.22 9.77 26.93
C LEU A 309 16.78 10.74 28.03
N TYR A 310 16.68 12.03 27.73
CA TYR A 310 16.35 13.09 28.71
C TYR A 310 15.01 13.73 28.38
N VAL A 311 14.18 14.00 29.39
CA VAL A 311 12.84 14.57 29.22
C VAL A 311 12.64 15.77 30.17
N ASP A 312 12.28 16.92 29.62
CA ASP A 312 11.82 18.07 30.40
C ASP A 312 10.31 17.94 30.66
N LEU A 313 9.90 18.01 31.93
CA LEU A 313 8.53 17.74 32.39
C LEU A 313 7.99 18.92 33.23
N PRO A 314 7.28 19.89 32.62
CA PRO A 314 6.65 21.00 33.34
C PRO A 314 5.53 20.53 34.30
N PRO A 315 5.06 21.40 35.22
CA PRO A 315 3.97 21.07 36.15
C PRO A 315 2.67 20.70 35.44
N GLY A 316 2.08 19.56 35.80
CA GLY A 316 0.85 19.02 35.21
C GLY A 316 1.06 18.15 33.97
N ASP A 317 2.21 18.24 33.32
CA ASP A 317 2.55 17.47 32.11
C ASP A 317 2.96 16.03 32.43
N SER A 318 3.10 15.21 31.38
CA SER A 318 3.28 13.77 31.52
C SER A 318 4.16 13.15 30.44
N VAL A 319 4.66 11.95 30.71
CA VAL A 319 5.40 11.11 29.76
C VAL A 319 4.98 9.65 29.92
N THR A 320 4.75 8.98 28.80
CA THR A 320 4.69 7.52 28.69
C THR A 320 5.97 7.05 28.01
N ALA A 321 6.53 5.92 28.40
CA ALA A 321 7.63 5.28 27.69
C ALA A 321 7.32 3.79 27.50
N VAL A 322 7.54 3.29 26.28
CA VAL A 322 7.29 1.89 25.89
C VAL A 322 8.60 1.31 25.36
N LEU A 323 9.15 0.36 26.10
CA LEU A 323 10.34 -0.42 25.73
C LEU A 323 9.88 -1.77 25.19
N GLN A 324 10.48 -2.20 24.07
CA GLN A 324 10.54 -3.61 23.66
C GLN A 324 11.98 -4.06 23.43
N TRP A 325 12.20 -5.37 23.34
CA TRP A 325 13.51 -5.94 22.98
C TRP A 325 13.38 -7.14 22.04
N SER A 326 14.47 -7.49 21.35
CA SER A 326 14.45 -8.51 20.28
C SER A 326 14.38 -9.97 20.77
N GLU A 327 13.23 -10.30 21.36
CA GLU A 327 12.66 -11.63 21.62
C GLU A 327 11.20 -11.64 21.13
N PRO A 328 10.59 -12.78 20.75
CA PRO A 328 9.19 -12.78 20.31
C PRO A 328 8.18 -12.62 21.45
N PHE A 329 7.00 -12.10 21.12
CA PHE A 329 5.83 -11.99 21.99
C PHE A 329 5.36 -13.37 22.49
N GLY A 330 4.91 -13.42 23.74
CA GLY A 330 4.64 -14.66 24.48
C GLY A 330 5.84 -15.58 24.70
N GLN A 331 7.08 -15.15 24.39
CA GLN A 331 8.31 -15.95 24.46
C GLN A 331 9.49 -15.21 25.11
N ALA A 332 9.24 -14.08 25.79
CA ALA A 332 10.28 -13.31 26.45
C ALA A 332 10.92 -14.09 27.62
N ALA A 333 12.22 -14.31 27.52
CA ALA A 333 13.04 -15.05 28.49
C ALA A 333 14.14 -14.17 29.12
N SER A 334 14.38 -12.98 28.54
CA SER A 334 15.11 -11.89 29.16
C SER A 334 14.13 -10.95 29.87
N ASN A 335 14.52 -10.44 31.03
CA ASN A 335 13.73 -9.50 31.84
C ASN A 335 14.38 -8.12 31.78
N TYR A 336 14.01 -7.25 30.84
CA TYR A 336 14.57 -5.90 30.79
C TYR A 336 13.73 -4.96 31.65
N ASP A 337 14.38 -4.14 32.50
CA ASP A 337 13.70 -3.21 33.41
C ASP A 337 13.79 -1.76 32.87
N LEU A 338 12.66 -1.06 32.78
CA LEU A 338 12.53 0.33 32.30
C LEU A 338 12.26 1.29 33.47
N ALA A 339 13.03 2.37 33.62
CA ALA A 339 12.87 3.34 34.71
C ALA A 339 12.92 4.79 34.24
N LEU A 340 12.28 5.69 34.99
CA LEU A 340 12.35 7.13 34.85
C LEU A 340 12.91 7.72 36.14
N TYR A 341 14.04 8.42 36.08
CA TYR A 341 14.68 9.08 37.23
C TYR A 341 14.62 10.61 37.13
N ASN A 342 14.76 11.30 38.26
CA ASN A 342 15.04 12.74 38.29
C ASN A 342 16.56 12.94 38.14
N THR A 343 17.00 13.76 37.19
CA THR A 343 18.44 13.96 36.95
C THR A 343 19.16 14.63 38.14
N ALA A 344 18.42 15.32 39.01
CA ALA A 344 18.94 15.90 40.25
C ALA A 344 18.98 14.92 41.43
N ASP A 345 18.22 13.80 41.39
CA ASP A 345 18.20 12.77 42.43
C ASP A 345 17.81 11.40 41.86
N ARG A 346 18.83 10.56 41.60
CA ARG A 346 18.68 9.17 41.16
C ARG A 346 18.48 8.16 42.31
N SER A 347 18.26 8.60 43.55
CA SER A 347 18.14 7.68 44.70
C SER A 347 16.86 6.83 44.67
N VAL A 348 15.82 7.29 43.97
CA VAL A 348 14.50 6.67 43.83
C VAL A 348 13.94 6.98 42.42
N PRO A 349 13.37 6.02 41.68
CA PRO A 349 12.73 6.30 40.40
C PRO A 349 11.39 7.04 40.57
N LEU A 350 11.09 7.92 39.62
CA LEU A 350 9.81 8.62 39.46
C LEU A 350 8.71 7.66 38.96
N ALA A 351 9.07 6.80 38.01
CA ALA A 351 8.25 5.71 37.47
C ALA A 351 9.15 4.51 37.12
N ALA A 352 8.61 3.29 37.13
CA ALA A 352 9.32 2.09 36.71
C ALA A 352 8.37 1.01 36.17
N GLY A 353 8.72 0.47 35.01
CA GLY A 353 8.38 -0.89 34.61
C GLY A 353 9.21 -1.88 35.45
N SER A 354 8.62 -3.02 35.80
CA SER A 354 9.23 -4.10 36.60
C SER A 354 8.27 -5.28 36.74
N ARG A 355 7.60 -5.65 35.64
CA ARG A 355 7.01 -6.99 35.52
C ARG A 355 8.17 -8.00 35.44
N VAL A 356 7.88 -9.28 35.67
CA VAL A 356 8.91 -10.33 35.57
C VAL A 356 8.63 -11.24 34.38
N GLN A 357 9.30 -10.97 33.26
CA GLN A 357 9.27 -11.85 32.09
C GLN A 357 10.07 -13.13 32.38
N ASN A 358 9.39 -14.28 32.30
CA ASN A 358 9.86 -15.56 32.86
C ASN A 358 9.87 -16.74 31.88
N GLY A 359 9.57 -16.49 30.59
CA GLY A 359 9.62 -17.47 29.50
C GLY A 359 8.31 -17.68 28.74
N ASP A 360 7.20 -17.10 29.21
CA ASP A 360 5.88 -17.14 28.57
C ASP A 360 5.17 -15.78 28.52
N ASP A 361 5.96 -14.70 28.59
CA ASP A 361 5.54 -13.29 28.66
C ASP A 361 5.88 -12.51 27.38
N ASP A 362 5.35 -11.29 27.26
CA ASP A 362 5.69 -10.35 26.19
C ASP A 362 7.00 -9.58 26.49
N PRO A 363 7.82 -9.28 25.46
CA PRO A 363 9.13 -8.61 25.57
C PRO A 363 8.96 -7.10 25.72
N ILE A 364 8.09 -6.66 26.63
CA ILE A 364 7.63 -5.28 26.75
C ILE A 364 7.68 -4.80 28.21
N GLU A 365 8.13 -3.56 28.39
CA GLU A 365 7.93 -2.78 29.62
C GLU A 365 7.34 -1.41 29.29
N VAL A 366 6.40 -0.97 30.13
CA VAL A 366 5.71 0.31 29.96
C VAL A 366 5.74 1.07 31.28
N LEU A 367 6.10 2.35 31.21
CA LEU A 367 5.87 3.28 32.32
C LEU A 367 5.07 4.50 31.87
N SER A 368 4.36 5.12 32.82
CA SER A 368 3.70 6.40 32.62
C SER A 368 3.79 7.23 33.89
N TRP A 369 4.15 8.50 33.73
CA TRP A 369 4.36 9.44 34.85
C TRP A 369 3.75 10.81 34.56
N VAL A 370 3.35 11.51 35.61
CA VAL A 370 2.75 12.85 35.57
C VAL A 370 3.42 13.72 36.63
N ASN A 371 3.89 14.91 36.24
CA ASN A 371 4.45 15.86 37.19
C ASN A 371 3.34 16.54 38.01
N ALA A 372 2.91 15.87 39.08
CA ALA A 372 1.98 16.42 40.06
C ALA A 372 2.59 17.50 40.99
N GLY A 373 3.84 17.91 40.76
CA GLY A 373 4.51 18.97 41.49
C GLY A 373 4.17 20.38 41.01
N THR A 374 4.81 21.39 41.61
CA THR A 374 4.63 22.82 41.26
C THR A 374 5.83 23.43 40.53
N SER A 375 6.80 22.62 40.13
CA SER A 375 8.02 23.01 39.42
C SER A 375 8.33 22.01 38.32
N ALA A 376 8.95 22.45 37.23
CA ALA A 376 9.44 21.52 36.20
C ALA A 376 10.44 20.52 36.80
N VAL A 377 10.41 19.29 36.28
CA VAL A 377 11.35 18.22 36.60
C VAL A 377 12.14 17.91 35.34
N GLN A 378 13.47 17.85 35.45
CA GLN A 378 14.31 17.26 34.42
C GLN A 378 14.45 15.77 34.76
N ALA A 379 14.04 14.91 33.84
CA ALA A 379 14.07 13.48 34.01
C ALA A 379 14.96 12.79 32.98
N GLU A 380 15.32 11.55 33.27
CA GLU A 380 16.04 10.68 32.35
C GLU A 380 15.42 9.28 32.34
N VAL A 381 15.34 8.68 31.15
CA VAL A 381 14.86 7.32 30.95
C VAL A 381 16.06 6.37 30.94
N ASP A 382 15.98 5.36 31.78
CA ASP A 382 16.99 4.35 32.04
C ASP A 382 16.44 2.97 31.66
N VAL A 383 17.28 2.14 31.05
CA VAL A 383 16.98 0.71 30.83
C VAL A 383 18.11 -0.11 31.44
N SER A 384 17.77 -1.22 32.08
CA SER A 384 18.74 -2.20 32.60
C SER A 384 18.32 -3.62 32.29
N LYS A 385 19.20 -4.58 32.58
CA LYS A 385 18.91 -6.01 32.49
C LYS A 385 19.62 -6.79 33.60
N PRO A 386 19.15 -8.00 33.95
CA PRO A 386 19.89 -8.96 34.74
C PRO A 386 21.31 -9.17 34.19
N PRO A 387 22.34 -9.29 35.06
CA PRO A 387 23.71 -9.54 34.62
C PRO A 387 23.86 -10.79 33.75
N ALA A 388 23.00 -11.80 33.95
CA ALA A 388 22.98 -13.05 33.20
C ALA A 388 22.14 -13.04 31.91
N ALA A 389 21.30 -12.03 31.68
CA ALA A 389 20.50 -11.92 30.45
C ALA A 389 21.40 -11.62 29.24
N GLN A 390 21.02 -12.10 28.05
CA GLN A 390 21.73 -11.77 26.81
C GLN A 390 21.50 -10.29 26.44
N ALA A 391 22.47 -9.66 25.76
CA ALA A 391 22.25 -8.35 25.16
C ALA A 391 21.36 -8.49 23.92
N ARG A 392 20.20 -7.83 23.92
CA ARG A 392 19.23 -7.73 22.84
C ARG A 392 19.27 -6.35 22.18
N THR A 393 18.74 -6.25 20.97
CA THR A 393 18.29 -4.95 20.42
C THR A 393 17.17 -4.44 21.31
N LEU A 394 17.23 -3.18 21.70
CA LEU A 394 16.17 -2.45 22.36
C LEU A 394 15.48 -1.55 21.34
N GLU A 395 14.19 -1.34 21.55
CA GLU A 395 13.37 -0.41 20.80
C GLU A 395 12.50 0.36 21.79
N LEU A 396 12.59 1.69 21.79
CA LEU A 396 12.05 2.53 22.86
C LEU A 396 11.45 3.81 22.29
N PHE A 397 10.15 3.97 22.49
CA PHE A 397 9.46 5.22 22.24
C PHE A 397 9.19 5.96 23.55
N VAL A 398 9.50 7.26 23.58
CA VAL A 398 9.27 8.13 24.73
C VAL A 398 8.29 9.24 24.32
N TYR A 399 7.08 9.15 24.86
CA TYR A 399 5.90 9.93 24.48
C TYR A 399 5.57 11.00 25.54
N PRO A 400 6.17 12.19 25.47
CA PRO A 400 5.70 13.34 26.24
C PRO A 400 4.28 13.76 25.80
N ARG A 401 3.54 14.38 26.71
CA ARG A 401 2.24 15.02 26.49
C ARG A 401 2.14 16.34 27.26
N GLY A 402 1.48 17.33 26.67
CA GLY A 402 1.38 18.69 27.22
C GLY A 402 2.55 19.57 26.77
N GLY A 403 3.12 20.35 27.68
CA GLY A 403 4.34 21.15 27.45
C GLY A 403 5.66 20.39 27.63
N ALA A 404 5.62 19.08 27.88
CA ALA A 404 6.80 18.24 28.04
C ALA A 404 7.53 17.96 26.70
N SER A 405 8.85 17.74 26.76
CA SER A 405 9.67 17.49 25.57
C SER A 405 10.81 16.49 25.83
N LEU A 406 11.01 15.56 24.89
CA LEU A 406 12.19 14.70 24.80
C LEU A 406 13.36 15.48 24.18
N LEU A 407 14.58 15.28 24.69
CA LEU A 407 15.80 15.90 24.16
C LEU A 407 16.45 14.99 23.11
N PRO A 408 16.85 15.53 21.94
CA PRO A 408 17.20 14.72 20.76
C PRO A 408 18.63 14.15 20.77
N GLU A 409 19.46 14.41 21.78
CA GLU A 409 20.90 14.07 21.71
C GLU A 409 21.21 12.57 21.59
N ASN A 410 20.28 11.71 22.00
CA ASN A 410 20.40 10.25 21.96
C ASN A 410 19.19 9.57 21.29
N THR A 411 18.35 10.29 20.54
CA THR A 411 17.23 9.70 19.77
C THR A 411 17.70 9.15 18.42
N VAL A 412 17.08 8.06 17.95
CA VAL A 412 17.38 7.41 16.65
C VAL A 412 16.12 7.43 15.78
N PRO A 413 16.04 8.28 14.74
CA PRO A 413 14.86 8.41 13.88
C PRO A 413 14.54 7.19 12.99
N ALA A 414 15.49 6.32 12.71
CA ALA A 414 15.27 5.08 11.93
C ALA A 414 14.54 4.02 12.77
N ASP A 415 13.91 3.04 12.10
CA ASP A 415 13.07 1.99 12.72
C ASP A 415 11.87 2.54 13.54
N SER A 416 11.42 3.77 13.26
CA SER A 416 10.32 4.43 13.98
C SER A 416 8.93 4.16 13.39
N VAL A 417 8.82 3.23 12.43
CA VAL A 417 7.56 2.72 11.84
C VAL A 417 7.31 1.31 12.38
N TYR A 418 6.21 1.11 13.11
CA TYR A 418 5.85 -0.16 13.75
C TYR A 418 4.34 -0.43 13.60
N GLY A 419 3.87 -1.61 14.04
CA GLY A 419 2.45 -1.97 13.99
C GLY A 419 1.91 -2.12 12.57
N HIS A 420 0.61 -1.89 12.35
CA HIS A 420 -0.03 -2.09 11.04
C HIS A 420 0.53 -1.26 9.86
N PRO A 421 1.07 -0.03 10.00
CA PRO A 421 1.84 0.61 8.93
C PRO A 421 3.02 -0.24 8.42
N ALA A 422 3.69 -0.98 9.30
CA ALA A 422 4.81 -1.84 8.94
C ALA A 422 4.38 -3.13 8.20
N ALA A 423 3.08 -3.44 8.15
CA ALA A 423 2.56 -4.68 7.55
C ALA A 423 2.85 -4.79 6.03
N ASN A 424 2.97 -6.03 5.56
CA ASN A 424 3.13 -6.33 4.14
C ASN A 424 1.83 -6.01 3.37
N GLY A 425 1.94 -5.19 2.33
CA GLY A 425 0.82 -4.84 1.44
C GLY A 425 -0.05 -3.67 1.91
N VAL A 426 0.07 -3.25 3.17
CA VAL A 426 -0.35 -1.92 3.66
C VAL A 426 0.62 -0.86 3.15
N VAL A 427 0.11 0.30 2.74
CA VAL A 427 0.90 1.47 2.31
C VAL A 427 1.10 2.43 3.49
N ALA A 428 2.29 2.45 4.08
CA ALA A 428 2.68 3.45 5.08
C ALA A 428 3.10 4.75 4.39
N VAL A 429 2.47 5.86 4.76
CA VAL A 429 2.69 7.16 4.10
C VAL A 429 3.46 8.12 5.00
N ALA A 430 4.63 8.54 4.54
CA ALA A 430 5.47 9.58 5.14
C ALA A 430 4.89 10.98 4.93
N ALA A 431 5.28 11.94 5.75
CA ALA A 431 4.84 13.33 5.67
C ALA A 431 5.94 14.25 5.08
N ILE A 432 5.59 14.97 4.01
CA ILE A 432 6.38 16.07 3.43
C ILE A 432 5.62 17.40 3.51
N ASP A 433 6.33 18.47 3.89
CA ASP A 433 5.72 19.76 4.25
C ASP A 433 5.21 20.52 3.00
N ALA A 434 3.90 20.77 2.94
CA ALA A 434 3.21 21.59 1.94
C ALA A 434 3.83 22.96 1.64
N THR A 435 4.52 23.57 2.61
CA THR A 435 5.12 24.91 2.48
C THR A 435 6.44 24.89 1.72
N ASP A 436 7.06 23.72 1.54
CA ASP A 436 8.13 23.53 0.57
C ASP A 436 7.55 23.43 -0.85
N SER A 437 7.74 24.48 -1.65
CA SER A 437 7.27 24.51 -3.05
C SER A 437 8.01 23.53 -3.97
N THR A 438 9.09 22.89 -3.51
CA THR A 438 9.70 21.75 -4.21
C THR A 438 9.08 20.41 -3.79
N GLY A 439 8.35 20.39 -2.67
CA GLY A 439 7.75 19.21 -2.04
C GLY A 439 8.75 18.08 -1.81
N GLY A 440 9.98 18.42 -1.41
CA GLY A 440 11.11 17.50 -1.21
C GLY A 440 11.63 17.44 0.22
N ARG A 441 11.10 18.25 1.14
CA ARG A 441 11.43 18.22 2.57
C ARG A 441 10.50 17.26 3.34
N ILE A 442 11.07 16.15 3.80
CA ILE A 442 10.49 15.29 4.83
C ILE A 442 10.32 16.08 6.14
N GLU A 443 9.22 15.84 6.86
CA GLU A 443 9.04 16.39 8.19
C GLU A 443 9.92 15.66 9.24
N PRO A 444 10.39 16.37 10.29
CA PRO A 444 11.34 15.80 11.26
C PRO A 444 10.68 14.79 12.21
N TYR A 445 9.35 14.84 12.35
CA TYR A 445 8.57 13.85 13.08
C TYR A 445 8.18 12.64 12.25
N SER A 446 8.13 12.75 10.90
CA SER A 446 7.71 11.65 10.02
C SER A 446 8.56 10.41 10.28
N SER A 447 7.89 9.34 10.73
CA SER A 447 8.50 8.04 11.03
C SER A 447 9.17 7.43 9.80
N ARG A 448 10.24 6.69 10.05
CA ARG A 448 11.23 6.25 9.07
C ARG A 448 11.56 4.79 9.31
N GLY A 449 11.76 4.04 8.25
CA GLY A 449 12.29 2.70 8.34
C GLY A 449 13.82 2.67 8.48
N PRO A 450 14.47 1.57 8.09
CA PRO A 450 13.81 0.31 7.70
C PRO A 450 13.01 -0.24 8.90
N VAL A 451 12.11 -1.22 8.71
CA VAL A 451 11.51 -1.94 9.85
C VAL A 451 12.23 -3.26 10.09
N THR A 452 12.72 -3.47 11.30
CA THR A 452 13.43 -4.67 11.73
C THR A 452 12.47 -5.73 12.25
N MET A 453 12.19 -6.75 11.44
CA MET A 453 11.40 -7.91 11.87
C MET A 453 12.32 -9.02 12.40
N ILE A 454 11.95 -9.68 13.49
CA ILE A 454 12.68 -10.86 14.04
C ILE A 454 11.89 -12.15 13.96
N ALA A 455 10.55 -12.06 13.94
CA ALA A 455 9.62 -13.18 13.92
C ALA A 455 8.51 -12.95 12.87
N PRO A 456 7.93 -14.02 12.28
CA PRO A 456 8.34 -15.43 12.41
C PRO A 456 9.69 -15.75 11.72
N LEU A 457 10.21 -14.82 10.90
CA LEU A 457 11.54 -14.88 10.31
C LEU A 457 12.21 -13.51 10.37
N ALA A 458 13.51 -13.50 10.71
CA ALA A 458 14.30 -12.27 10.74
C ALA A 458 14.43 -11.67 9.32
N THR A 459 13.82 -10.51 9.12
CA THR A 459 13.71 -9.82 7.83
C THR A 459 13.71 -8.30 8.03
N THR A 460 13.87 -7.55 6.95
CA THR A 460 13.89 -6.08 7.00
C THR A 460 12.93 -5.54 5.95
N ARG A 461 11.97 -4.71 6.35
CA ARG A 461 10.98 -4.12 5.44
C ARG A 461 11.39 -2.69 5.06
N GLN A 462 11.26 -2.36 3.78
CA GLN A 462 11.40 -0.98 3.32
C GLN A 462 10.09 -0.25 3.64
N LYS A 463 10.18 0.76 4.52
CA LYS A 463 9.09 1.63 4.96
C LYS A 463 9.68 3.03 5.23
N PRO A 464 8.88 4.11 5.17
CA PRO A 464 7.53 4.19 4.62
C PRO A 464 7.50 3.74 3.14
N ASP A 465 6.33 3.39 2.61
CA ASP A 465 6.23 2.94 1.21
C ASP A 465 6.33 4.13 0.24
N CYS A 466 5.79 5.30 0.62
CA CYS A 466 5.83 6.54 -0.15
C CYS A 466 5.61 7.78 0.74
N SER A 467 5.73 8.97 0.17
CA SER A 467 5.48 10.26 0.84
C SER A 467 4.22 10.96 0.32
N GLY A 468 3.35 11.37 1.25
CA GLY A 468 2.19 12.23 1.02
C GLY A 468 2.39 13.62 1.64
N VAL A 469 1.55 14.57 1.25
CA VAL A 469 1.67 15.97 1.72
C VAL A 469 0.92 16.17 3.03
N ASP A 470 1.56 16.84 3.97
CA ASP A 470 0.91 17.37 5.16
C ASP A 470 1.05 18.90 5.23
N GLY A 471 0.42 19.54 6.21
CA GLY A 471 0.22 20.98 6.22
C GLY A 471 -0.81 21.40 5.16
N VAL A 472 -1.97 20.74 5.13
CA VAL A 472 -3.15 21.10 4.29
C VAL A 472 -4.29 21.69 5.12
N ARG A 473 -5.30 22.36 4.53
CA ARG A 473 -6.37 23.04 5.32
C ARG A 473 -7.65 22.24 5.23
N VAL A 474 -8.30 22.17 6.38
CA VAL A 474 -9.64 21.66 6.57
C VAL A 474 -10.49 22.77 7.22
N THR A 475 -11.79 22.55 7.31
CA THR A 475 -12.78 23.51 7.80
C THR A 475 -12.48 23.99 9.23
N GLY A 476 -11.86 23.14 10.06
CA GLY A 476 -11.68 23.36 11.49
C GLY A 476 -12.95 23.03 12.28
N ALA A 477 -13.62 21.94 11.89
CA ALA A 477 -14.81 21.42 12.57
C ALA A 477 -14.54 21.18 14.07
N GLY A 478 -15.51 21.47 14.94
CA GLY A 478 -15.41 21.13 16.37
C GLY A 478 -14.36 21.90 17.19
N SER A 479 -13.70 22.90 16.60
CA SER A 479 -12.46 23.54 17.11
C SER A 479 -11.17 22.75 16.83
N PHE A 480 -11.22 21.75 15.94
CA PHE A 480 -10.04 21.23 15.25
C PHE A 480 -9.28 22.40 14.58
N PRO A 481 -7.94 22.38 14.49
CA PRO A 481 -7.18 23.43 13.79
C PRO A 481 -7.68 23.62 12.34
N THR A 482 -7.53 24.81 11.76
CA THR A 482 -7.90 25.03 10.35
C THR A 482 -6.83 24.46 9.41
N GLY A 483 -6.62 23.15 9.49
CA GLY A 483 -5.68 22.35 8.72
C GLY A 483 -5.02 21.22 9.49
N PHE A 484 -4.17 20.49 8.77
CA PHE A 484 -3.73 19.14 9.09
C PHE A 484 -2.25 18.88 8.69
N TRP A 485 -1.38 18.73 9.70
CA TRP A 485 0.03 18.32 9.74
C TRP A 485 0.10 16.94 10.38
N GLY A 486 1.16 16.20 10.12
CA GLY A 486 1.29 14.80 10.53
C GLY A 486 1.06 13.83 9.36
N THR A 487 1.56 12.61 9.55
CA THR A 487 1.29 11.50 8.62
C THR A 487 -0.20 11.18 8.47
N SER A 488 -1.06 11.62 9.41
CA SER A 488 -2.52 11.64 9.33
C SER A 488 -3.11 12.52 8.24
N ALA A 489 -2.43 13.59 7.85
CA ALA A 489 -2.79 14.37 6.67
C ALA A 489 -2.18 13.77 5.40
N ALA A 490 -0.98 13.19 5.49
CA ALA A 490 -0.30 12.58 4.35
C ALA A 490 -1.01 11.32 3.84
N ALA A 491 -1.46 10.44 4.72
CA ALA A 491 -2.14 9.18 4.37
C ALA A 491 -3.41 9.34 3.51
N PRO A 492 -4.40 10.20 3.86
CA PRO A 492 -5.60 10.37 3.04
C PRO A 492 -5.32 10.91 1.64
N HIS A 493 -4.21 11.61 1.39
CA HIS A 493 -3.81 11.96 0.02
C HIS A 493 -3.54 10.70 -0.83
N ALA A 494 -2.82 9.71 -0.29
CA ALA A 494 -2.54 8.46 -1.00
C ALA A 494 -3.83 7.66 -1.28
N ALA A 495 -4.73 7.64 -0.31
CA ALA A 495 -6.04 7.00 -0.44
C ALA A 495 -6.92 7.70 -1.49
N ALA A 496 -6.92 9.03 -1.51
CA ALA A 496 -7.65 9.84 -2.47
C ALA A 496 -7.09 9.70 -3.89
N LEU A 497 -5.76 9.66 -4.06
CA LEU A 497 -5.12 9.37 -5.34
C LEU A 497 -5.44 7.96 -5.84
N ALA A 498 -5.39 6.95 -4.97
CA ALA A 498 -5.83 5.61 -5.30
C ALA A 498 -7.29 5.62 -5.78
N ALA A 499 -8.21 6.26 -5.07
CA ALA A 499 -9.62 6.34 -5.46
C ALA A 499 -9.84 7.11 -6.78
N LEU A 500 -9.16 8.25 -6.96
CA LEU A 500 -9.21 9.07 -8.16
C LEU A 500 -8.80 8.26 -9.40
N ILE A 501 -7.65 7.59 -9.32
CA ILE A 501 -7.09 6.77 -10.40
C ILE A 501 -7.95 5.53 -10.66
N TRP A 502 -8.37 4.83 -9.61
CA TRP A 502 -9.15 3.60 -9.72
C TRP A 502 -10.54 3.84 -10.32
N SER A 503 -11.08 5.06 -10.21
CA SER A 503 -12.32 5.45 -10.89
C SER A 503 -12.23 5.40 -12.42
N GLY A 504 -11.03 5.58 -12.99
CA GLY A 504 -10.76 5.46 -14.43
C GLY A 504 -10.42 4.04 -14.91
N ARG A 505 -9.98 3.16 -14.00
CA ARG A 505 -9.58 1.78 -14.28
C ARG A 505 -10.22 0.81 -13.29
N GLN A 506 -11.56 0.79 -13.26
CA GLN A 506 -12.32 -0.02 -12.29
C GLN A 506 -12.07 -1.53 -12.41
N ASP A 507 -11.53 -1.96 -13.56
CA ASP A 507 -11.03 -3.31 -13.87
C ASP A 507 -9.72 -3.67 -13.15
N ALA A 508 -8.93 -2.70 -12.71
CA ALA A 508 -7.68 -2.94 -12.01
C ALA A 508 -7.91 -3.56 -10.62
N SER A 509 -6.96 -4.39 -10.21
CA SER A 509 -6.85 -4.92 -8.84
C SER A 509 -6.26 -3.87 -7.88
N GLY A 510 -6.52 -4.02 -6.57
CA GLY A 510 -5.87 -3.17 -5.56
C GLY A 510 -4.36 -3.34 -5.52
N ALA A 511 -3.85 -4.52 -5.90
CA ALA A 511 -2.42 -4.75 -6.07
C ALA A 511 -1.83 -3.86 -7.17
N GLN A 512 -2.46 -3.77 -8.35
CA GLN A 512 -2.02 -2.87 -9.43
C GLN A 512 -2.12 -1.39 -9.01
N VAL A 513 -3.18 -0.98 -8.32
CA VAL A 513 -3.34 0.42 -7.88
C VAL A 513 -2.32 0.79 -6.80
N ARG A 514 -1.98 -0.13 -5.89
CA ARG A 514 -0.86 0.02 -4.96
C ARG A 514 0.47 0.11 -5.71
N SER A 515 0.75 -0.78 -6.66
CA SER A 515 1.98 -0.72 -7.44
C SER A 515 2.12 0.61 -8.18
N ALA A 516 1.03 1.19 -8.69
CA ALA A 516 1.05 2.50 -9.32
C ALA A 516 1.33 3.66 -8.35
N LEU A 517 0.80 3.63 -7.10
CA LEU A 517 1.16 4.63 -6.07
C LEU A 517 2.68 4.70 -5.88
N LEU A 518 3.35 3.55 -5.87
CA LEU A 518 4.78 3.44 -5.56
C LEU A 518 5.67 3.66 -6.80
N ALA A 519 5.42 2.93 -7.89
CA ALA A 519 6.27 2.91 -9.08
C ALA A 519 6.24 4.20 -9.93
N THR A 520 5.44 5.21 -9.52
CA THR A 520 5.26 6.47 -10.26
C THR A 520 5.51 7.72 -9.43
N ALA A 521 5.90 7.56 -8.17
CA ALA A 521 6.27 8.66 -7.31
C ALA A 521 7.46 9.45 -7.89
N ASP A 522 7.46 10.76 -7.65
CA ASP A 522 8.63 11.60 -7.88
C ASP A 522 9.70 11.23 -6.84
N ASP A 523 10.78 10.58 -7.29
CA ASP A 523 11.90 10.08 -6.45
C ASP A 523 12.52 11.19 -5.57
N LEU A 524 12.75 10.90 -4.29
CA LEU A 524 13.22 11.85 -3.27
C LEU A 524 14.17 11.19 -2.28
N GLY A 525 15.26 11.88 -1.93
CA GLY A 525 16.23 11.42 -0.93
C GLY A 525 17.42 10.72 -1.59
N ALA A 526 17.60 9.42 -1.31
CA ALA A 526 18.46 8.56 -2.12
C ALA A 526 17.80 8.29 -3.50
N ALA A 527 18.52 7.60 -4.39
CA ALA A 527 17.98 7.25 -5.71
C ALA A 527 17.26 5.90 -5.66
N GLY A 528 15.95 5.90 -5.94
CA GLY A 528 15.07 4.77 -5.71
C GLY A 528 14.68 4.60 -4.24
N ALA A 529 13.72 3.71 -3.97
CA ALA A 529 13.00 3.64 -2.71
C ALA A 529 13.92 3.60 -1.47
N ASP A 530 13.78 4.60 -0.59
CA ASP A 530 14.60 4.79 0.61
C ASP A 530 13.77 4.76 1.91
N THR A 531 14.46 4.67 3.05
CA THR A 531 13.81 4.49 4.35
C THR A 531 13.28 5.78 4.99
N VAL A 532 13.33 6.90 4.28
CA VAL A 532 12.91 8.23 4.74
C VAL A 532 11.68 8.71 3.95
N PHE A 533 11.73 8.60 2.63
CA PHE A 533 10.66 9.03 1.71
C PHE A 533 9.85 7.87 1.12
N GLY A 534 10.29 6.63 1.29
CA GLY A 534 9.78 5.49 0.53
C GLY A 534 10.18 5.60 -0.93
N ALA A 535 9.26 5.27 -1.84
CA ALA A 535 9.43 5.48 -3.29
C ALA A 535 9.46 6.98 -3.72
N GLY A 536 9.38 7.93 -2.78
CA GLY A 536 9.33 9.37 -3.06
C GLY A 536 7.92 9.96 -2.91
N ARG A 537 7.71 11.15 -3.46
CA ARG A 537 6.41 11.85 -3.38
C ARG A 537 5.42 11.31 -4.40
N LEU A 538 4.23 10.96 -3.95
CA LEU A 538 3.12 10.53 -4.80
C LEU A 538 2.84 11.48 -5.99
N ASN A 539 2.50 10.93 -7.15
CA ASN A 539 2.29 11.73 -8.37
C ASN A 539 1.09 11.19 -9.18
N ALA A 540 -0.03 11.92 -9.15
CA ALA A 540 -1.27 11.54 -9.82
C ALA A 540 -1.10 11.35 -11.34
N THR A 541 -0.32 12.23 -11.99
CA THR A 541 -0.06 12.14 -13.43
C THR A 541 0.81 10.94 -13.80
N GLY A 542 1.73 10.55 -12.92
CA GLY A 542 2.52 9.33 -13.04
C GLY A 542 1.64 8.08 -12.92
N MET A 543 0.81 8.00 -11.87
CA MET A 543 -0.14 6.91 -11.69
C MET A 543 -1.07 6.76 -12.90
N TYR A 544 -1.57 7.87 -13.43
CA TYR A 544 -2.44 7.86 -14.60
C TYR A 544 -1.71 7.44 -15.88
N ALA A 545 -0.38 7.66 -15.99
CA ALA A 545 0.38 7.17 -17.13
C ALA A 545 0.49 5.64 -17.15
N LEU A 546 0.62 4.96 -16.00
CA LEU A 546 0.58 3.48 -15.97
C LEU A 546 -0.81 2.89 -16.25
N PHE A 547 -1.87 3.67 -16.01
CA PHE A 547 -3.26 3.19 -16.06
C PHE A 547 -4.04 3.62 -17.30
N SER A 548 -3.64 4.72 -17.93
CA SER A 548 -3.85 4.89 -19.36
C SER A 548 -3.18 3.71 -20.08
N PRO A 549 -3.62 3.35 -21.28
CA PRO A 549 -2.62 3.04 -22.30
C PRO A 549 -1.79 4.33 -22.49
N ALA A 550 -0.67 4.47 -21.78
CA ALA A 550 0.37 5.43 -22.15
C ALA A 550 1.02 4.87 -23.42
N ALA A 551 0.29 5.03 -24.51
CA ALA A 551 0.63 4.52 -25.80
C ALA A 551 2.02 5.05 -26.18
N ARG A 552 2.93 4.12 -26.49
CA ARG A 552 3.79 4.32 -27.66
C ARG A 552 2.87 4.86 -28.75
N GLN A 553 3.16 6.06 -29.27
CA GLN A 553 2.32 6.72 -30.28
C GLN A 553 1.85 5.67 -31.29
N PRO A 554 0.53 5.40 -31.41
CA PRO A 554 0.00 4.14 -31.94
C PRO A 554 0.76 3.71 -33.20
N ALA A 555 1.41 2.55 -33.13
CA ALA A 555 2.46 2.22 -34.08
C ALA A 555 1.89 2.25 -35.52
N PRO A 556 2.42 3.12 -36.40
CA PRO A 556 1.74 3.43 -37.66
C PRO A 556 1.86 2.24 -38.61
N LEU A 557 0.72 1.72 -39.08
CA LEU A 557 0.65 0.65 -40.08
C LEU A 557 0.30 1.25 -41.45
N PRO A 558 1.16 1.13 -42.47
CA PRO A 558 2.27 0.18 -42.60
C PRO A 558 3.55 0.60 -41.84
N GLY A 559 4.18 -0.39 -41.20
CA GLY A 559 5.34 -0.17 -40.34
C GLY A 559 5.80 -1.44 -39.64
N ARG A 560 6.89 -1.32 -38.86
CA ARG A 560 7.42 -2.38 -38.00
C ARG A 560 7.10 -2.09 -36.54
N ILE A 561 6.87 -3.16 -35.79
CA ILE A 561 6.73 -3.18 -34.35
C ILE A 561 7.72 -4.23 -33.82
N GLU A 562 8.75 -3.78 -33.10
CA GLU A 562 9.71 -4.68 -32.43
C GLU A 562 9.01 -5.44 -31.28
N ALA A 563 9.49 -6.61 -30.90
CA ALA A 563 8.77 -7.50 -29.98
C ALA A 563 8.76 -6.96 -28.55
N GLU A 564 9.89 -6.43 -28.07
CA GLU A 564 10.07 -5.77 -26.77
C GLU A 564 9.26 -4.46 -26.63
N ASP A 565 8.75 -3.94 -27.74
CA ASP A 565 8.05 -2.66 -27.88
C ASP A 565 6.53 -2.74 -27.60
N TYR A 566 6.08 -3.78 -26.89
CA TYR A 566 4.68 -3.95 -26.43
C TYR A 566 4.20 -2.76 -25.57
N ASP A 567 2.88 -2.65 -25.39
CA ASP A 567 2.24 -1.56 -24.66
C ASP A 567 2.73 -1.44 -23.20
N THR A 568 2.39 -0.33 -22.53
CA THR A 568 2.62 -0.16 -21.08
C THR A 568 1.36 -0.49 -20.29
N GLY A 569 1.53 -0.91 -19.03
CA GLY A 569 0.42 -1.24 -18.12
C GLY A 569 0.62 -2.51 -17.29
N GLY A 570 1.65 -3.30 -17.58
CA GLY A 570 2.04 -4.47 -16.79
C GLY A 570 1.21 -5.73 -17.05
N GLU A 571 1.44 -6.74 -16.21
CA GLU A 571 0.81 -8.06 -16.22
C GLU A 571 -0.73 -7.99 -16.23
N GLY A 572 -1.34 -8.81 -17.08
CA GLY A 572 -2.78 -8.84 -17.37
C GLY A 572 -3.30 -7.68 -18.25
N VAL A 573 -2.52 -6.60 -18.40
CA VAL A 573 -2.94 -5.37 -19.12
C VAL A 573 -2.22 -5.26 -20.46
N ALA A 574 -0.90 -5.24 -20.48
CA ALA A 574 -0.08 -5.11 -21.69
C ALA A 574 0.53 -6.43 -22.16
N TYR A 575 0.73 -7.36 -21.25
CA TYR A 575 1.20 -8.72 -21.52
C TYR A 575 0.57 -9.72 -20.54
N HIS A 576 0.81 -11.00 -20.80
CA HIS A 576 0.78 -12.06 -19.79
C HIS A 576 2.05 -12.90 -19.94
N ASP A 577 2.80 -13.00 -18.86
CA ASP A 577 3.92 -13.91 -18.71
C ASP A 577 3.56 -15.02 -17.69
N ASN A 578 4.17 -16.21 -17.82
CA ASN A 578 4.04 -17.27 -16.82
C ASN A 578 4.92 -16.99 -15.58
N GLU A 579 5.94 -16.16 -15.70
CA GLU A 579 6.83 -15.72 -14.63
C GLU A 579 6.63 -14.27 -14.20
N THR A 580 7.13 -13.94 -13.01
CA THR A 580 7.10 -12.57 -12.45
C THR A 580 8.42 -11.81 -12.60
N GLU A 581 9.45 -12.45 -13.18
CA GLU A 581 10.81 -11.91 -13.32
C GLU A 581 11.25 -12.06 -14.78
N ASN A 582 11.66 -10.97 -15.45
CA ASN A 582 12.34 -11.03 -16.74
C ASN A 582 13.72 -11.73 -16.58
N LEU A 583 13.75 -13.03 -16.85
CA LEU A 583 14.88 -13.95 -16.87
C LEU A 583 15.91 -13.64 -17.96
N GLY A 584 15.51 -12.90 -19.00
CA GLY A 584 16.43 -12.29 -19.98
C GLY A 584 17.28 -11.15 -19.39
N GLY A 585 16.77 -10.51 -18.34
CA GLY A 585 17.51 -9.59 -17.45
C GLY A 585 17.89 -8.24 -18.05
N VAL A 586 17.41 -7.91 -19.25
CA VAL A 586 17.67 -6.65 -19.94
C VAL A 586 16.38 -6.07 -20.52
N TYR A 587 16.31 -4.74 -20.62
CA TYR A 587 15.18 -3.96 -21.14
C TYR A 587 13.85 -4.18 -20.37
N ARG A 588 13.26 -3.10 -19.84
CA ARG A 588 12.08 -3.18 -18.94
C ARG A 588 12.23 -4.20 -17.78
N PRO A 589 13.35 -4.26 -17.04
CA PRO A 589 13.61 -5.30 -16.02
C PRO A 589 12.75 -5.19 -14.73
N ALA A 590 11.70 -4.36 -14.73
CA ALA A 590 10.68 -4.25 -13.69
C ALA A 590 9.32 -4.82 -14.16
N GLU A 591 9.26 -5.37 -15.37
CA GLU A 591 8.13 -6.10 -15.95
C GLU A 591 8.52 -7.58 -16.13
N GLY A 592 7.53 -8.47 -16.25
CA GLY A 592 7.75 -9.92 -16.27
C GLY A 592 8.30 -10.48 -17.59
N VAL A 593 8.00 -9.84 -18.73
CA VAL A 593 8.32 -10.37 -20.06
C VAL A 593 9.83 -10.63 -20.23
N ASP A 594 10.18 -11.85 -20.59
CA ASP A 594 11.55 -12.27 -20.88
C ASP A 594 12.10 -11.58 -22.15
N ILE A 595 13.07 -10.67 -21.96
CA ILE A 595 13.67 -9.88 -23.04
C ILE A 595 15.19 -10.02 -23.01
N GLU A 596 15.79 -10.43 -24.13
CA GLU A 596 17.23 -10.71 -24.25
C GLU A 596 17.90 -9.94 -25.42
N PRO A 597 19.23 -9.71 -25.39
CA PRO A 597 19.94 -9.04 -26.49
C PRO A 597 20.13 -9.97 -27.69
N LEU A 598 19.71 -9.56 -28.89
CA LEU A 598 19.83 -10.42 -30.07
C LEU A 598 21.28 -10.64 -30.51
N LEU A 599 21.67 -11.90 -30.63
CA LEU A 599 23.04 -12.31 -30.94
C LEU A 599 23.53 -11.73 -32.28
N GLY A 600 24.49 -10.80 -32.21
CA GLY A 600 25.06 -10.11 -33.37
C GLY A 600 24.32 -8.83 -33.80
N SER A 601 23.34 -8.37 -33.01
CA SER A 601 22.58 -7.12 -33.21
C SER A 601 23.00 -6.02 -32.21
N GLN A 602 22.25 -4.92 -32.22
CA GLN A 602 22.19 -3.92 -31.14
C GLN A 602 20.77 -3.77 -30.54
N GLY A 603 19.78 -4.51 -31.07
CA GLY A 603 18.41 -4.58 -30.54
C GLY A 603 18.18 -5.79 -29.63
N TYR A 604 16.98 -5.88 -29.06
CA TYR A 604 16.54 -6.96 -28.20
C TYR A 604 15.51 -7.84 -28.93
N GLY A 605 14.99 -8.84 -28.23
CA GLY A 605 13.84 -9.62 -28.66
C GLY A 605 13.23 -10.32 -27.45
N VAL A 606 11.98 -10.75 -27.58
CA VAL A 606 11.29 -11.52 -26.54
C VAL A 606 11.77 -12.97 -26.62
N GLY A 607 12.38 -13.43 -25.54
CA GLY A 607 12.97 -14.77 -25.40
C GLY A 607 12.11 -15.69 -24.52
N TRP A 608 12.56 -16.93 -24.35
CA TRP A 608 12.04 -18.00 -23.48
C TRP A 608 10.54 -18.37 -23.54
N ILE A 609 9.76 -17.66 -24.38
CA ILE A 609 8.32 -17.77 -24.65
C ILE A 609 7.79 -19.19 -24.45
N ARG A 610 6.72 -19.31 -23.66
CA ARG A 610 6.02 -20.56 -23.37
C ARG A 610 4.58 -20.50 -23.94
N PRO A 611 3.83 -21.62 -23.92
CA PRO A 611 2.43 -21.60 -24.27
C PRO A 611 1.59 -20.66 -23.37
N ASP A 612 0.49 -20.15 -23.96
CA ASP A 612 -0.57 -19.33 -23.33
C ASP A 612 -0.19 -17.88 -22.97
N GLU A 613 1.08 -17.50 -23.11
CA GLU A 613 1.59 -16.13 -23.00
C GLU A 613 1.10 -15.22 -24.14
N TRP A 614 1.09 -13.91 -23.91
CA TRP A 614 0.69 -12.94 -24.94
C TRP A 614 1.22 -11.53 -24.71
N LEU A 615 1.29 -10.76 -25.79
CA LEU A 615 1.70 -9.35 -25.83
C LEU A 615 0.60 -8.50 -26.52
N ARG A 616 0.41 -7.25 -26.10
CA ARG A 616 -0.49 -6.27 -26.75
C ARG A 616 0.26 -5.06 -27.30
N TYR A 617 -0.29 -4.48 -28.36
CA TYR A 617 0.25 -3.29 -29.03
C TYR A 617 -0.92 -2.44 -29.52
N THR A 618 -0.84 -1.13 -29.30
CA THR A 618 -1.79 -0.14 -29.84
C THR A 618 -1.26 0.41 -31.16
N VAL A 619 -2.07 0.39 -32.23
CA VAL A 619 -1.65 0.75 -33.60
C VAL A 619 -2.62 1.71 -34.28
N ASP A 620 -2.13 2.56 -35.18
CA ASP A 620 -2.97 3.39 -36.08
C ASP A 620 -2.76 2.94 -37.53
N VAL A 621 -3.85 2.50 -38.16
CA VAL A 621 -3.85 1.91 -39.49
C VAL A 621 -4.21 2.98 -40.53
N SER A 622 -3.27 3.30 -41.42
CA SER A 622 -3.44 4.43 -42.35
C SER A 622 -4.50 4.23 -43.44
N ALA A 623 -4.88 2.99 -43.74
CA ALA A 623 -5.85 2.65 -44.79
C ALA A 623 -6.53 1.30 -44.55
N THR A 624 -7.80 1.14 -44.94
CA THR A 624 -8.46 -0.17 -44.93
C THR A 624 -7.91 -1.04 -46.07
N GLY A 625 -7.54 -2.29 -45.79
CA GLY A 625 -7.11 -3.24 -46.83
C GLY A 625 -6.42 -4.51 -46.29
N ALA A 626 -5.97 -5.35 -47.22
CA ALA A 626 -5.21 -6.56 -46.94
C ALA A 626 -3.71 -6.24 -46.82
N TYR A 627 -3.21 -6.11 -45.58
CA TYR A 627 -1.79 -5.89 -45.29
C TYR A 627 -1.01 -7.20 -45.37
N ALA A 628 0.23 -7.14 -45.87
CA ALA A 628 1.16 -8.26 -45.80
C ALA A 628 1.87 -8.25 -44.45
N LEU A 629 1.57 -9.23 -43.60
CA LEU A 629 2.18 -9.42 -42.29
C LEU A 629 3.43 -10.28 -42.42
N ARG A 630 4.56 -9.79 -41.92
CA ARG A 630 5.78 -10.57 -41.70
C ARG A 630 6.05 -10.71 -40.21
N VAL A 631 6.50 -11.88 -39.80
CA VAL A 631 6.92 -12.16 -38.42
C VAL A 631 8.37 -12.67 -38.47
N ARG A 632 9.28 -11.99 -37.75
CA ARG A 632 10.67 -12.45 -37.58
C ARG A 632 10.80 -13.18 -36.26
N GLY A 633 10.98 -14.50 -36.34
CA GLY A 633 11.08 -15.37 -35.16
C GLY A 633 12.08 -16.51 -35.37
N ALA A 634 12.58 -17.08 -34.28
CA ALA A 634 13.55 -18.17 -34.26
C ALA A 634 13.08 -19.29 -33.34
N SER A 635 13.21 -20.56 -33.75
CA SER A 635 12.96 -21.69 -32.85
C SER A 635 13.94 -22.82 -33.12
N SER A 636 14.34 -23.52 -32.05
CA SER A 636 15.24 -24.65 -32.17
C SER A 636 14.51 -25.94 -32.63
N TRP A 637 13.28 -26.17 -32.20
CA TRP A 637 12.53 -27.40 -32.54
C TRP A 637 11.00 -27.24 -32.44
N GLY A 638 10.28 -28.16 -33.07
CA GLY A 638 8.81 -28.24 -32.98
C GLY A 638 8.09 -27.50 -34.11
N ARG A 639 6.91 -26.98 -33.79
CA ARG A 639 6.06 -26.15 -34.68
C ARG A 639 5.36 -25.04 -33.88
N PRO A 640 6.10 -24.14 -33.22
CA PRO A 640 5.48 -23.00 -32.54
C PRO A 640 4.75 -22.08 -33.53
N SER A 641 3.83 -21.27 -33.02
CA SER A 641 3.08 -20.30 -33.82
C SER A 641 2.67 -19.08 -33.01
N LEU A 642 2.54 -17.95 -33.69
CA LEU A 642 1.93 -16.73 -33.18
C LEU A 642 0.50 -16.63 -33.73
N SER A 643 -0.48 -16.28 -32.90
CA SER A 643 -1.83 -15.95 -33.35
C SER A 643 -2.14 -14.49 -33.07
N LEU A 644 -2.40 -13.73 -34.14
CA LEU A 644 -2.74 -12.31 -34.11
C LEU A 644 -4.27 -12.15 -33.98
N PHE A 645 -4.66 -11.32 -33.02
CA PHE A 645 -6.02 -10.84 -32.82
C PHE A 645 -6.06 -9.32 -33.04
N ILE A 646 -7.13 -8.83 -33.68
CA ILE A 646 -7.47 -7.41 -33.82
C ILE A 646 -8.73 -7.16 -32.98
N ASP A 647 -8.68 -6.25 -32.01
CA ASP A 647 -9.80 -5.90 -31.11
C ASP A 647 -10.46 -7.12 -30.44
N GLY A 648 -9.66 -8.15 -30.16
CA GLY A 648 -10.10 -9.43 -29.57
C GLY A 648 -10.65 -10.47 -30.57
N VAL A 649 -10.75 -10.15 -31.86
CA VAL A 649 -11.16 -11.07 -32.93
C VAL A 649 -9.92 -11.75 -33.54
N PRO A 650 -9.87 -13.09 -33.71
CA PRO A 650 -8.76 -13.77 -34.37
C PRO A 650 -8.66 -13.35 -35.84
N ALA A 651 -7.46 -12.98 -36.30
CA ALA A 651 -7.25 -12.44 -37.64
C ALA A 651 -6.18 -13.18 -38.47
N ALA A 652 -5.11 -13.69 -37.85
CA ALA A 652 -4.11 -14.52 -38.51
C ALA A 652 -3.42 -15.49 -37.53
N THR A 653 -2.93 -16.63 -38.03
CA THR A 653 -1.99 -17.50 -37.30
C THR A 653 -0.77 -17.75 -38.17
N VAL A 654 0.42 -17.40 -37.66
CA VAL A 654 1.69 -17.47 -38.36
C VAL A 654 2.56 -18.55 -37.71
N PRO A 655 2.96 -19.62 -38.44
CA PRO A 655 3.87 -20.63 -37.91
C PRO A 655 5.30 -20.07 -37.83
N ILE A 656 6.06 -20.43 -36.81
CA ILE A 656 7.47 -20.04 -36.67
C ILE A 656 8.36 -21.22 -37.08
N ALA A 657 9.34 -20.97 -37.95
CA ALA A 657 10.18 -22.01 -38.55
C ALA A 657 11.25 -22.52 -37.57
N GLY A 658 11.19 -23.81 -37.23
CA GLY A 658 12.24 -24.48 -36.46
C GLY A 658 13.53 -24.66 -37.28
N LYS A 659 14.59 -23.94 -36.91
CA LYS A 659 15.90 -23.92 -37.61
C LYS A 659 17.07 -24.51 -36.81
N GLY A 660 16.84 -25.04 -35.60
CA GLY A 660 17.86 -25.72 -34.79
C GLY A 660 18.66 -24.81 -33.84
N SER A 661 18.28 -23.53 -33.71
CA SER A 661 18.73 -22.62 -32.65
C SER A 661 17.68 -21.50 -32.46
N TYR A 662 17.66 -20.89 -31.28
CA TYR A 662 16.83 -19.73 -30.95
C TYR A 662 17.46 -18.39 -31.41
N ASP A 663 18.70 -18.43 -31.90
CA ASP A 663 19.44 -17.30 -32.50
C ASP A 663 19.24 -17.20 -34.03
N ILE A 664 18.75 -18.26 -34.68
CA ILE A 664 18.62 -18.34 -36.14
C ILE A 664 17.20 -17.98 -36.57
N PHE A 665 16.94 -16.68 -36.59
CA PHE A 665 15.67 -16.09 -37.02
C PHE A 665 15.36 -16.32 -38.50
N ASP A 666 14.07 -16.43 -38.81
CA ASP A 666 13.52 -16.41 -40.17
C ASP A 666 12.34 -15.44 -40.28
N LEU A 667 12.03 -15.01 -41.51
CA LEU A 667 10.81 -14.29 -41.81
C LEU A 667 9.74 -15.26 -42.29
N THR A 668 8.58 -15.28 -41.62
CA THR A 668 7.38 -15.97 -42.12
C THR A 668 6.33 -14.93 -42.50
N ASN A 669 5.71 -15.11 -43.67
CA ASN A 669 4.74 -14.18 -44.24
C ASN A 669 3.32 -14.72 -44.09
N ALA A 670 2.36 -13.81 -43.90
CA ALA A 670 0.92 -14.01 -43.91
C ALA A 670 0.23 -12.76 -44.48
N THR A 671 -1.10 -12.81 -44.61
CA THR A 671 -1.93 -11.66 -44.99
C THR A 671 -2.95 -11.42 -43.88
N VAL A 672 -3.24 -10.15 -43.57
CA VAL A 672 -4.23 -9.76 -42.56
C VAL A 672 -5.04 -8.56 -43.06
N ASN A 673 -6.37 -8.65 -42.94
CA ASN A 673 -7.26 -7.56 -43.30
C ASN A 673 -7.40 -6.61 -42.11
N LEU A 674 -7.11 -5.33 -42.32
CA LEU A 674 -7.23 -4.26 -41.32
C LEU A 674 -8.17 -3.16 -41.84
N THR A 675 -8.87 -2.49 -40.94
CA THR A 675 -9.60 -1.23 -41.20
C THR A 675 -8.74 -0.03 -40.85
N ALA A 676 -9.02 1.13 -41.45
CA ALA A 676 -8.32 2.37 -41.10
C ALA A 676 -8.72 2.90 -39.71
N GLY A 677 -7.74 3.40 -38.96
CA GLY A 677 -7.90 3.97 -37.61
C GLY A 677 -7.15 3.21 -36.52
N GLU A 678 -7.40 3.60 -35.27
CA GLU A 678 -6.77 3.01 -34.08
C GLU A 678 -7.35 1.62 -33.74
N HIS A 679 -6.47 0.65 -33.49
CA HIS A 679 -6.81 -0.74 -33.20
C HIS A 679 -5.92 -1.34 -32.10
N GLN A 680 -6.44 -2.30 -31.32
CA GLN A 680 -5.64 -3.13 -30.40
C GLN A 680 -5.19 -4.41 -31.11
N LEU A 681 -3.89 -4.62 -31.22
CA LEU A 681 -3.31 -5.91 -31.54
C LEU A 681 -3.11 -6.73 -30.25
N ARG A 682 -3.33 -8.05 -30.33
CA ARG A 682 -2.81 -9.02 -29.35
C ARG A 682 -2.15 -10.19 -30.06
N LEU A 683 -0.90 -10.47 -29.69
CA LEU A 683 -0.13 -11.63 -30.15
C LEU A 683 -0.24 -12.71 -29.08
N ALA A 684 -0.99 -13.78 -29.34
CA ALA A 684 -0.99 -14.97 -28.48
C ALA A 684 0.11 -15.93 -28.95
N LEU A 685 0.94 -16.36 -28.00
CA LEU A 685 2.19 -17.08 -28.25
C LEU A 685 1.99 -18.57 -27.92
N SER A 686 2.37 -19.46 -28.84
CA SER A 686 2.10 -20.89 -28.72
C SER A 686 3.37 -21.72 -28.95
N GLY A 687 4.00 -22.11 -27.85
CA GLY A 687 5.21 -22.94 -27.82
C GLY A 687 6.50 -22.14 -27.83
N TYR A 688 7.64 -22.83 -27.80
CA TYR A 688 8.95 -22.24 -27.55
C TYR A 688 9.62 -21.64 -28.80
N PHE A 689 9.79 -20.33 -28.82
CA PHE A 689 10.50 -19.56 -29.84
C PHE A 689 11.00 -18.23 -29.25
N ASN A 690 11.86 -17.53 -29.99
CA ASN A 690 12.20 -16.13 -29.73
C ASN A 690 11.55 -15.26 -30.82
N LEU A 691 11.10 -14.06 -30.46
CA LEU A 691 10.43 -13.11 -31.35
C LEU A 691 11.23 -11.79 -31.40
N ASP A 692 11.48 -11.29 -32.61
CA ASP A 692 12.25 -10.06 -32.87
C ASP A 692 11.34 -8.93 -33.32
N TYR A 693 10.53 -9.12 -34.37
CA TYR A 693 9.50 -8.13 -34.74
C TYR A 693 8.33 -8.72 -35.53
N ILE A 694 7.26 -7.92 -35.60
CA ILE A 694 6.23 -8.01 -36.63
C ILE A 694 6.27 -6.77 -37.53
N GLU A 695 6.04 -6.96 -38.84
CA GLU A 695 6.14 -5.91 -39.85
C GLU A 695 4.95 -6.01 -40.80
N PHE A 696 4.19 -4.92 -40.94
CA PHE A 696 3.03 -4.83 -41.82
C PHE A 696 3.40 -3.96 -43.02
N GLU A 697 3.55 -4.58 -44.19
CA GLU A 697 3.62 -3.83 -45.44
C GLU A 697 2.21 -3.44 -45.91
N ALA A 698 2.13 -2.28 -46.57
CA ALA A 698 0.86 -1.71 -47.03
C ALA A 698 0.09 -2.70 -47.93
N PRO A 699 -1.26 -2.65 -47.93
CA PRO A 699 -2.00 -3.22 -49.04
C PRO A 699 -1.45 -2.66 -50.35
N HIS A 700 -1.17 -3.54 -51.30
CA HIS A 700 -0.69 -3.12 -52.61
C HIS A 700 -1.75 -2.22 -53.24
N ALA A 701 -1.41 -0.94 -53.42
CA ALA A 701 -2.33 0.06 -53.94
C ALA A 701 -2.66 -0.29 -55.40
N ILE A 702 -3.83 -0.92 -55.60
CA ILE A 702 -4.32 -1.33 -56.92
C ILE A 702 -4.25 -0.14 -57.86
N LEU A 703 -3.55 -0.32 -58.97
CA LEU A 703 -3.22 0.78 -59.86
C LEU A 703 -4.37 0.97 -60.86
N ARG A 704 -4.44 2.17 -61.45
CA ARG A 704 -5.44 2.42 -62.49
C ARG A 704 -5.09 1.66 -63.76
N VAL A 705 -5.83 0.58 -64.03
CA VAL A 705 -5.72 -0.20 -65.26
C VAL A 705 -5.81 0.74 -66.49
N PRO A 706 -4.85 0.73 -67.43
CA PRO A 706 -4.76 1.77 -68.45
C PRO A 706 -6.00 1.85 -69.37
N GLY A 707 -6.77 2.94 -69.23
CA GLY A 707 -8.04 3.15 -69.94
C GLY A 707 -9.28 3.05 -69.05
N ALA A 708 -9.15 2.63 -67.78
CA ALA A 708 -10.17 2.74 -66.75
C ALA A 708 -10.50 4.21 -66.41
N ALA A 709 -11.73 4.45 -65.96
CA ALA A 709 -12.19 5.80 -65.59
C ALA A 709 -11.76 6.18 -64.16
N ALA A 710 -11.84 5.21 -63.24
CA ALA A 710 -11.33 5.29 -61.88
C ALA A 710 -10.45 4.07 -61.58
N ASP A 711 -10.02 3.93 -60.33
CA ASP A 711 -9.22 2.80 -59.87
C ASP A 711 -10.14 1.56 -59.67
N PRO A 712 -9.67 0.33 -59.95
CA PRO A 712 -10.48 -0.89 -59.86
C PRO A 712 -11.14 -1.10 -58.50
N ARG A 713 -12.28 -1.80 -58.47
CA ARG A 713 -13.01 -2.09 -57.22
C ARG A 713 -13.43 -3.55 -57.09
N ASP A 714 -13.26 -4.01 -55.86
CA ASP A 714 -13.98 -5.13 -55.25
C ASP A 714 -15.39 -4.61 -54.84
N LEU A 715 -16.46 -5.25 -55.30
CA LEU A 715 -17.85 -4.87 -54.95
C LEU A 715 -18.53 -5.86 -53.99
N ASP A 716 -17.99 -7.07 -53.78
CA ASP A 716 -18.59 -8.11 -52.92
C ASP A 716 -17.77 -8.51 -51.69
N GLY A 717 -16.49 -8.12 -51.65
CA GLY A 717 -15.57 -8.25 -50.53
C GLY A 717 -14.70 -9.52 -50.54
N ASP A 718 -14.63 -10.27 -51.64
CA ASP A 718 -13.83 -11.50 -51.73
C ASP A 718 -12.31 -11.27 -51.91
N GLY A 719 -11.88 -10.03 -52.18
CA GLY A 719 -10.49 -9.63 -52.40
C GLY A 719 -10.09 -9.53 -53.88
N ARG A 720 -11.03 -9.74 -54.82
CA ARG A 720 -10.83 -9.53 -56.26
C ARG A 720 -11.48 -8.22 -56.73
N TYR A 721 -11.05 -7.75 -57.90
CA TYR A 721 -11.44 -6.44 -58.43
C TYR A 721 -12.17 -6.60 -59.76
N GLU A 722 -13.46 -6.91 -59.72
CA GLU A 722 -14.31 -7.18 -60.89
C GLU A 722 -14.92 -5.93 -61.55
N ASP A 723 -14.98 -4.80 -60.85
CA ASP A 723 -15.16 -3.45 -61.45
C ASP A 723 -13.77 -2.88 -61.80
N VAL A 724 -13.12 -3.55 -62.75
CA VAL A 724 -11.80 -3.24 -63.34
C VAL A 724 -11.72 -1.80 -63.86
N ASN A 725 -12.85 -1.21 -64.27
CA ASN A 725 -12.92 0.15 -64.81
C ASN A 725 -13.27 1.24 -63.76
N GLY A 726 -13.69 0.83 -62.56
CA GLY A 726 -13.96 1.67 -61.40
C GLY A 726 -15.25 2.49 -61.47
N ASN A 727 -16.24 2.09 -62.30
CA ASN A 727 -17.49 2.84 -62.47
C ASN A 727 -18.55 2.59 -61.37
N GLY A 728 -18.30 1.61 -60.49
CA GLY A 728 -19.22 1.15 -59.46
C GLY A 728 -20.14 0.02 -59.93
N ARG A 729 -19.79 -0.68 -61.04
CA ARG A 729 -20.52 -1.84 -61.58
C ARG A 729 -19.57 -2.76 -62.32
N ARG A 730 -19.66 -4.04 -62.02
CA ARG A 730 -19.20 -5.14 -62.86
C ARG A 730 -20.05 -5.20 -64.14
N ASP A 731 -19.51 -4.79 -65.28
CA ASP A 731 -20.19 -4.88 -66.58
C ASP A 731 -19.25 -5.29 -67.74
N PHE A 732 -19.73 -5.23 -68.98
CA PHE A 732 -18.94 -5.64 -70.16
C PHE A 732 -17.73 -4.73 -70.44
N ALA A 733 -17.72 -3.50 -69.93
CA ALA A 733 -16.56 -2.60 -70.01
C ALA A 733 -15.35 -3.17 -69.25
N ASP A 734 -15.57 -3.84 -68.12
CA ASP A 734 -14.50 -4.47 -67.33
C ASP A 734 -13.84 -5.62 -68.08
N VAL A 735 -14.65 -6.49 -68.69
CA VAL A 735 -14.18 -7.58 -69.55
C VAL A 735 -13.34 -7.03 -70.71
N VAL A 736 -13.76 -5.92 -71.32
CA VAL A 736 -13.03 -5.27 -72.42
C VAL A 736 -11.73 -4.62 -71.92
N ILE A 737 -11.72 -3.97 -70.76
CA ILE A 737 -10.52 -3.32 -70.22
C ILE A 737 -9.51 -4.37 -69.73
N TYR A 738 -9.96 -5.39 -69.00
CA TYR A 738 -9.12 -6.54 -68.62
C TYR A 738 -8.52 -7.20 -69.86
N PHE A 739 -9.33 -7.55 -70.88
CA PHE A 739 -8.82 -8.19 -72.09
C PHE A 739 -7.74 -7.36 -72.81
N ASN A 740 -7.92 -6.04 -72.89
CA ASN A 740 -6.96 -5.14 -73.52
C ASN A 740 -5.69 -4.90 -72.67
N GLN A 741 -5.79 -4.99 -71.33
CA GLN A 741 -4.70 -4.69 -70.40
C GLN A 741 -4.15 -5.90 -69.63
N MET A 742 -4.57 -7.12 -69.96
CA MET A 742 -4.16 -8.38 -69.31
C MET A 742 -2.64 -8.47 -69.06
N THR A 743 -1.83 -8.17 -70.08
CA THR A 743 -0.35 -8.17 -69.99
C THR A 743 0.19 -7.09 -69.06
N TRP A 744 -0.52 -5.97 -68.89
CA TRP A 744 -0.18 -4.92 -67.94
C TRP A 744 -0.61 -5.30 -66.51
N ILE A 745 -1.83 -5.80 -66.34
CA ILE A 745 -2.36 -6.30 -65.05
C ILE A 745 -1.41 -7.36 -64.49
N ALA A 746 -1.10 -8.40 -65.29
CA ALA A 746 -0.17 -9.48 -64.94
C ALA A 746 1.28 -9.04 -64.64
N ALA A 747 1.63 -7.77 -64.88
CA ALA A 747 2.98 -7.23 -64.69
C ALA A 747 3.06 -6.07 -63.70
N ASN A 748 1.93 -5.54 -63.22
CA ASN A 748 1.87 -4.36 -62.34
C ASN A 748 0.96 -4.55 -61.11
N GLU A 749 0.00 -5.48 -61.15
CA GLU A 749 -0.96 -5.76 -60.07
C GLU A 749 -0.61 -7.03 -59.28
N GLN A 750 -1.25 -7.20 -58.11
CA GLN A 750 -1.27 -8.51 -57.45
C GLN A 750 -2.17 -9.51 -58.20
N VAL A 751 -1.60 -10.64 -58.59
CA VAL A 751 -2.30 -11.70 -59.36
C VAL A 751 -3.59 -12.15 -58.67
N GLY A 752 -3.58 -12.37 -57.36
CA GLY A 752 -4.76 -12.86 -56.63
C GLY A 752 -6.01 -11.97 -56.74
N GLY A 753 -5.84 -10.66 -56.93
CA GLY A 753 -6.96 -9.72 -57.10
C GLY A 753 -7.59 -9.73 -58.51
N PHE A 754 -6.95 -10.38 -59.48
CA PHE A 754 -7.36 -10.40 -60.88
C PHE A 754 -7.43 -11.82 -61.49
N ASP A 755 -6.93 -12.83 -60.79
CA ASP A 755 -7.10 -14.26 -61.07
C ASP A 755 -8.46 -14.73 -60.56
N TYR A 756 -9.51 -14.47 -61.35
CA TYR A 756 -10.87 -14.91 -61.04
C TYR A 756 -11.03 -16.44 -61.19
N ASN A 757 -10.18 -17.09 -62.00
CA ASN A 757 -10.26 -18.53 -62.27
C ASN A 757 -9.46 -19.42 -61.29
N ALA A 758 -8.65 -18.81 -60.41
CA ALA A 758 -7.77 -19.43 -59.42
C ALA A 758 -6.72 -20.38 -60.02
N ASN A 759 -6.01 -19.94 -61.07
CA ASN A 759 -4.93 -20.69 -61.72
C ASN A 759 -3.50 -20.17 -61.43
N GLU A 760 -3.38 -19.20 -60.53
CA GLU A 760 -2.17 -18.45 -60.14
C GLU A 760 -1.65 -17.51 -61.25
N ARG A 761 -2.52 -17.03 -62.15
CA ARG A 761 -2.18 -16.11 -63.26
C ARG A 761 -3.34 -15.20 -63.62
N CYS A 762 -3.02 -14.07 -64.25
CA CYS A 762 -3.99 -13.21 -64.94
C CYS A 762 -3.91 -13.49 -66.45
N ASP A 763 -4.81 -14.32 -66.99
CA ASP A 763 -4.81 -14.70 -68.40
C ASP A 763 -6.22 -14.65 -69.07
N PHE A 764 -6.39 -15.34 -70.21
CA PHE A 764 -7.64 -15.35 -70.95
C PHE A 764 -8.75 -16.19 -70.28
N ALA A 765 -8.38 -17.11 -69.38
CA ALA A 765 -9.32 -17.81 -68.52
C ALA A 765 -10.05 -16.84 -67.58
N ASP A 766 -9.38 -15.78 -67.11
CA ASP A 766 -9.95 -14.74 -66.25
C ASP A 766 -10.92 -13.84 -67.00
N VAL A 767 -10.57 -13.40 -68.21
CA VAL A 767 -11.50 -12.70 -69.11
C VAL A 767 -12.76 -13.54 -69.35
N THR A 768 -12.60 -14.85 -69.55
CA THR A 768 -13.70 -15.78 -69.74
C THR A 768 -14.55 -15.92 -68.47
N THR A 769 -13.93 -15.99 -67.30
CA THR A 769 -14.59 -16.15 -65.99
C THR A 769 -15.33 -14.87 -65.58
N LEU A 770 -14.69 -13.71 -65.72
CA LEU A 770 -15.26 -12.38 -65.48
C LEU A 770 -16.53 -12.18 -66.32
N PHE A 771 -16.44 -12.49 -67.62
CA PHE A 771 -17.56 -12.42 -68.59
C PHE A 771 -18.68 -13.43 -68.34
N THR A 772 -18.36 -14.64 -67.87
CA THR A 772 -19.36 -15.71 -67.64
C THR A 772 -20.22 -15.46 -66.40
N ALA A 773 -19.78 -14.56 -65.51
CA ALA A 773 -20.53 -14.09 -64.36
C ALA A 773 -20.94 -12.60 -64.50
N LEU A 774 -21.37 -12.22 -65.71
CA LEU A 774 -22.19 -11.03 -66.01
C LEU A 774 -23.66 -11.45 -66.23
#